data_AF-A0A8H5W4G8-F1
#
_entry.id   AF-A0A8H5W4G8-F1
#
_cell.length_a   1.000
_cell.length_b   1.000
_cell.length_c   1.000
_cell.angle_alpha   90.00
_cell.angle_beta   90.00
_cell.angle_gamma   90.00
#
_symmetry.space_group_name_H-M   'P 1'
#
loop_
_entity.id
_entity.type
_entity.pdbx_description
1 polymer ?
#
loop_
_entity_poly.entity_id
_entity_poly.type
_entity_poly.pdbx_seq_one_letter_code
_entity_poly.pdbx_strand_id
1 'polypeptide(L)'
;MSSTTFRQYWLPEKKGFDSLQLRRVPKELPQLGQILVRIKAVSLNWRDGIVAIGTYPFPGPAALVPGSDGAGIVEAVGAGVTEWKIGDRVVANFTQEHIAGRLTRDVGLTQLGGEAQGLLGEYFIFPKTGVVKIPDYLSFEEASCLPCAALTAWNALYGLTPLRPGQTVLLQGTGGVSTFALQIAHAAGAKTIVTSSSDDKLAKAKDLGATYGINYNKTPDWAAEAMKITNGKGVDHIIEIGGTLTLQASFDAIGFNGQIHCIGHITNPDPLGAGKDLRGPDAAFLALDRLCVVRGVVVGSREQLQDMLDCFEANEIRPRRQAMNHYIRILSELLTINFLPLAMESPALAEALIAYSSGHMSHSDPSYTTVSLAARSRALCELSMTISRPDQTASVTETALSACLILLTSEVCLGSHQSWYSHLVGAKLLIACAQSQADGSLVKGAQALRLTSEGRWILRNFAYHDIIGSVTLGTKPLICPDYLMDITHEFDTYLGVASQILVYIGQTTYLNLSTTDVEIGLRPWRSYLSVENEIESWTCPAGTPSTFQAVAHAYRGAALIYLYRQMRHHLEADTNLFLECETPLNTLNGKLHMVVENTLDSIGQVPENDVSESSLLFPLFIAGGEVERTDQMEFVRTRLQASYNKRKFRNISRALEVLEELWAYRQIQDVLGGNRPDWEDIVKSSSDPLLLT
;
A
#
# COMPACT_ATOMS: atom_id res chain seq x y z
N MET A 1 19.69 -22.41 -23.17
CA MET A 1 20.86 -21.51 -23.27
C MET A 1 20.62 -20.34 -22.32
N SER A 2 21.55 -20.05 -21.41
CA SER A 2 21.45 -18.88 -20.52
C SER A 2 21.34 -17.61 -21.37
N SER A 3 20.42 -16.70 -21.04
CA SER A 3 20.36 -15.37 -21.66
C SER A 3 21.74 -14.69 -21.55
N THR A 4 22.22 -14.10 -22.65
CA THR A 4 23.50 -13.36 -22.70
C THR A 4 23.40 -11.98 -22.07
N THR A 5 22.18 -11.52 -21.79
CA THR A 5 21.90 -10.25 -21.11
C THR A 5 20.91 -10.42 -19.96
N PHE A 6 20.91 -9.50 -19.00
CA PHE A 6 19.99 -9.48 -17.87
C PHE A 6 19.50 -8.06 -17.58
N ARG A 7 18.42 -7.94 -16.81
CA ARG A 7 17.78 -6.68 -16.45
C ARG A 7 18.38 -6.09 -15.17
N GLN A 8 18.58 -4.78 -15.19
CA GLN A 8 19.07 -4.02 -14.04
C GLN A 8 18.44 -2.64 -14.05
N TYR A 9 18.08 -2.14 -12.87
CA TYR A 9 17.69 -0.75 -12.68
C TYR A 9 18.92 0.09 -12.38
N TRP A 10 18.95 1.31 -12.93
CA TRP A 10 20.02 2.25 -12.69
C TRP A 10 19.48 3.68 -12.74
N LEU A 11 20.22 4.58 -12.10
CA LEU A 11 20.04 6.02 -12.12
C LEU A 11 21.09 6.58 -13.08
N PRO A 12 20.72 7.00 -14.31
CA PRO A 12 21.65 7.72 -15.19
C PRO A 12 22.08 9.05 -14.56
N GLU A 13 21.16 9.66 -13.82
CA GLU A 13 21.34 10.86 -13.01
C GLU A 13 20.60 10.68 -11.67
N LYS A 14 21.09 11.34 -10.62
CA LYS A 14 20.52 11.26 -9.26
C LYS A 14 19.58 12.44 -9.00
N LYS A 15 18.39 12.43 -9.61
CA LYS A 15 17.36 13.50 -9.48
C LYS A 15 16.05 13.00 -8.84
N GLY A 16 16.10 11.88 -8.13
CA GLY A 16 14.95 11.21 -7.51
C GLY A 16 14.57 9.92 -8.22
N PHE A 17 13.54 9.25 -7.68
CA PHE A 17 13.14 7.92 -8.14
C PHE A 17 12.61 7.88 -9.57
N ASP A 18 12.06 8.99 -10.08
CA ASP A 18 11.59 9.08 -11.47
C ASP A 18 12.73 8.97 -12.49
N SER A 19 13.97 9.18 -12.06
CA SER A 19 15.17 8.96 -12.89
C SER A 19 15.59 7.49 -12.97
N LEU A 20 14.93 6.59 -12.24
CA LEU A 20 15.27 5.17 -12.23
C LEU A 20 14.82 4.51 -13.54
N GLN A 21 15.77 3.99 -14.31
CA GLN A 21 15.51 3.38 -15.60
C GLN A 21 15.84 1.89 -15.57
N LEU A 22 15.08 1.10 -16.32
CA LEU A 22 15.39 -0.29 -16.58
C LEU A 22 16.31 -0.40 -17.80
N ARG A 23 17.42 -1.13 -17.68
CA ARG A 23 18.31 -1.44 -18.81
C ARG A 23 18.60 -2.93 -18.89
N ARG A 24 19.01 -3.39 -20.07
CA ARG A 24 19.62 -4.71 -20.27
C ARG A 24 21.14 -4.58 -20.33
N VAL A 25 21.84 -5.43 -19.60
CA VAL A 25 23.31 -5.46 -19.52
C VAL A 25 23.84 -6.85 -19.82
N PRO A 26 25.05 -7.00 -20.39
CA PRO A 26 25.66 -8.32 -20.62
C PRO A 26 25.84 -9.11 -19.32
N LYS A 27 25.59 -10.43 -19.37
CA LYS A 27 25.90 -11.35 -18.27
C LYS A 27 27.35 -11.82 -18.42
N GLU A 28 28.26 -11.16 -17.72
CA GLU A 28 29.68 -11.52 -17.70
C GLU A 28 29.95 -12.77 -16.85
N LEU A 29 31.03 -13.50 -17.18
CA LEU A 29 31.51 -14.62 -16.39
C LEU A 29 32.47 -14.11 -15.31
N PRO A 30 32.46 -14.70 -14.09
CA PRO A 30 33.37 -14.30 -13.03
C PRO A 30 34.83 -14.64 -13.37
N GLN A 31 35.74 -13.73 -13.04
CA GLN A 31 37.19 -13.89 -13.24
C GLN A 31 37.88 -14.55 -12.03
N LEU A 32 39.23 -14.60 -12.03
CA LEU A 32 40.03 -15.10 -10.91
C LEU A 32 39.58 -14.46 -9.58
N GLY A 33 39.23 -15.29 -8.60
CA GLY A 33 38.83 -14.85 -7.26
C GLY A 33 37.42 -14.24 -7.16
N GLN A 34 36.61 -14.32 -8.22
CA GLN A 34 35.27 -13.76 -8.26
C GLN A 34 34.18 -14.84 -8.33
N ILE A 35 32.98 -14.46 -7.95
CA ILE A 35 31.77 -15.26 -8.10
C ILE A 35 30.68 -14.44 -8.77
N LEU A 36 29.81 -15.10 -9.53
CA LEU A 36 28.61 -14.50 -10.08
C LEU A 36 27.43 -14.94 -9.23
N VAL A 37 26.68 -13.98 -8.70
CA VAL A 37 25.49 -14.24 -7.89
C VAL A 37 24.26 -13.80 -8.66
N ARG A 38 23.27 -14.70 -8.77
CA ARG A 38 21.92 -14.36 -9.22
C ARG A 38 21.13 -13.83 -8.04
N ILE A 39 20.82 -12.54 -8.07
CA ILE A 39 20.08 -11.87 -7.00
C ILE A 39 18.63 -12.35 -7.01
N LYS A 40 18.11 -12.55 -5.79
CA LYS A 40 16.76 -13.04 -5.51
C LYS A 40 15.92 -12.02 -4.78
N ALA A 41 16.53 -11.26 -3.89
CA ALA A 41 15.89 -10.17 -3.18
C ALA A 41 16.88 -9.03 -2.95
N VAL A 42 16.36 -7.81 -2.92
CA VAL A 42 17.07 -6.58 -2.56
C VAL A 42 16.24 -5.87 -1.49
N SER A 43 16.88 -5.43 -0.43
CA SER A 43 16.22 -4.63 0.61
C SER A 43 16.57 -3.15 0.45
N LEU A 44 15.58 -2.30 0.66
CA LEU A 44 15.73 -0.85 0.58
C LEU A 44 16.06 -0.26 1.95
N ASN A 45 17.00 0.67 1.95
CA ASN A 45 17.44 1.43 3.11
C ASN A 45 17.11 2.92 2.93
N TRP A 46 16.98 3.65 4.04
CA TRP A 46 16.73 5.10 4.00
C TRP A 46 17.76 5.85 3.13
N ARG A 47 19.03 5.42 3.18
CA ARG A 47 20.12 5.99 2.37
C ARG A 47 19.87 5.87 0.87
N ASP A 48 19.14 4.85 0.39
CA ASP A 48 18.91 4.67 -1.05
C ASP A 48 18.04 5.81 -1.61
N GLY A 49 17.14 6.38 -0.80
CA GLY A 49 16.37 7.57 -1.15
C GLY A 49 17.24 8.83 -1.25
N ILE A 50 18.15 9.03 -0.29
CA ILE A 50 19.09 10.16 -0.27
C ILE A 50 20.06 10.08 -1.48
N VAL A 51 20.53 8.86 -1.78
CA VAL A 51 21.36 8.58 -2.96
C VAL A 51 20.58 8.88 -4.24
N ALA A 52 19.32 8.48 -4.33
CA ALA A 52 18.50 8.70 -5.52
C ALA A 52 18.28 10.18 -5.84
N ILE A 53 18.10 11.04 -4.82
CA ILE A 53 17.91 12.50 -5.00
C ILE A 53 19.24 13.29 -5.14
N GLY A 54 20.39 12.60 -5.12
CA GLY A 54 21.69 13.21 -5.39
C GLY A 54 22.27 14.03 -4.24
N THR A 55 21.72 13.92 -3.02
CA THR A 55 22.17 14.70 -1.85
C THR A 55 23.05 13.91 -0.89
N TYR A 56 23.37 12.66 -1.21
CA TYR A 56 24.23 11.83 -0.37
C TYR A 56 25.63 12.45 -0.24
N PRO A 57 26.16 12.63 1.00
CA PRO A 57 27.35 13.46 1.23
C PRO A 57 28.68 12.81 0.85
N PHE A 58 28.67 11.51 0.53
CA PHE A 58 29.85 10.74 0.17
C PHE A 58 29.99 10.62 -1.35
N PRO A 59 31.23 10.61 -1.87
CA PRO A 59 31.48 10.52 -3.31
C PRO A 59 31.04 9.17 -3.85
N GLY A 60 30.51 9.16 -5.07
CA GLY A 60 30.13 7.93 -5.77
C GLY A 60 29.90 8.16 -7.27
N PRO A 61 29.64 7.10 -8.05
CA PRO A 61 29.42 7.19 -9.49
C PRO A 61 28.31 8.18 -9.84
N ALA A 62 28.49 8.97 -10.90
CA ALA A 62 27.44 9.88 -11.39
C ALA A 62 26.20 9.08 -11.83
N ALA A 63 26.44 8.01 -12.59
CA ALA A 63 25.44 7.00 -12.93
C ALA A 63 25.60 5.76 -12.06
N LEU A 64 24.51 5.32 -11.44
CA LEU A 64 24.57 4.38 -10.32
C LEU A 64 23.45 3.34 -10.39
N VAL A 65 23.79 2.07 -10.19
CA VAL A 65 22.84 1.04 -9.78
C VAL A 65 22.56 1.24 -8.28
N PRO A 66 21.33 1.55 -7.84
CA PRO A 66 21.05 1.74 -6.43
C PRO A 66 20.89 0.41 -5.68
N GLY A 67 20.66 0.48 -4.36
CA GLY A 67 20.40 -0.67 -3.50
C GLY A 67 21.68 -1.29 -2.96
N SER A 68 21.83 -1.30 -1.64
CA SER A 68 23.03 -1.79 -0.94
C SER A 68 22.92 -3.25 -0.53
N ASP A 69 21.71 -3.72 -0.21
CA ASP A 69 21.51 -5.00 0.43
C ASP A 69 20.86 -5.99 -0.54
N GLY A 70 21.50 -7.14 -0.77
CA GLY A 70 20.98 -8.15 -1.68
C GLY A 70 21.34 -9.58 -1.25
N ALA A 71 20.40 -10.50 -1.47
CA ALA A 71 20.59 -11.92 -1.25
C ALA A 71 20.30 -12.70 -2.53
N GLY A 72 21.02 -13.81 -2.74
CA GLY A 72 20.96 -14.54 -3.99
C GLY A 72 21.61 -15.91 -3.95
N ILE A 73 21.78 -16.48 -5.13
CA ILE A 73 22.37 -17.82 -5.33
C ILE A 73 23.63 -17.67 -6.17
N VAL A 74 24.72 -18.32 -5.77
CA VAL A 74 25.94 -18.42 -6.57
C VAL A 74 25.61 -19.18 -7.86
N GLU A 75 25.70 -18.48 -8.99
CA GLU A 75 25.38 -19.00 -10.32
C GLU A 75 26.63 -19.55 -11.01
N ALA A 76 27.78 -18.89 -10.82
CA ALA A 76 29.05 -19.32 -11.36
C ALA A 76 30.20 -18.91 -10.43
N VAL A 77 31.30 -19.67 -10.50
CA VAL A 77 32.52 -19.41 -9.73
C VAL A 77 33.69 -19.24 -10.70
N GLY A 78 34.52 -18.23 -10.46
CA GLY A 78 35.72 -17.99 -11.25
C GLY A 78 36.90 -18.84 -10.78
N ALA A 79 38.01 -18.77 -11.51
CA ALA A 79 39.23 -19.50 -11.15
C ALA A 79 39.70 -19.17 -9.73
N GLY A 80 40.28 -20.12 -9.01
CA GLY A 80 40.86 -19.90 -7.67
C GLY A 80 39.86 -19.68 -6.53
N VAL A 81 38.55 -19.79 -6.79
CA VAL A 81 37.51 -19.80 -5.75
C VAL A 81 37.26 -21.24 -5.32
N THR A 82 37.45 -21.53 -4.02
CA THR A 82 37.27 -22.87 -3.44
C THR A 82 36.23 -22.88 -2.32
N GLU A 83 35.96 -21.72 -1.73
CA GLU A 83 35.03 -21.53 -0.62
C GLU A 83 33.55 -21.49 -1.05
N TRP A 84 33.27 -21.31 -2.35
CA TRP A 84 31.92 -21.22 -2.89
C TRP A 84 31.68 -22.26 -3.97
N LYS A 85 30.43 -22.74 -4.05
CA LYS A 85 29.93 -23.65 -5.07
C LYS A 85 28.68 -23.09 -5.73
N ILE A 86 28.44 -23.47 -6.98
CA ILE A 86 27.19 -23.15 -7.66
C ILE A 86 26.02 -23.71 -6.84
N GLY A 87 25.00 -22.88 -6.60
CA GLY A 87 23.86 -23.21 -5.76
C GLY A 87 23.95 -22.69 -4.33
N ASP A 88 25.12 -22.25 -3.86
CA ASP A 88 25.26 -21.68 -2.53
C ASP A 88 24.39 -20.43 -2.38
N ARG A 89 23.72 -20.32 -1.23
CA ARG A 89 22.84 -19.21 -0.90
C ARG A 89 23.64 -18.18 -0.11
N VAL A 90 23.63 -16.94 -0.59
CA VAL A 90 24.52 -15.90 -0.08
C VAL A 90 23.81 -14.57 0.09
N VAL A 91 24.34 -13.74 0.99
CA VAL A 91 23.96 -12.34 1.15
C VAL A 91 25.20 -11.46 1.01
N ALA A 92 25.03 -10.30 0.37
CA ALA A 92 26.09 -9.35 0.13
C ALA A 92 26.62 -8.75 1.44
N ASN A 93 27.94 -8.58 1.50
CA ASN A 93 28.57 -7.72 2.49
C ASN A 93 28.40 -6.26 2.07
N PHE A 94 27.90 -5.40 2.95
CA PHE A 94 27.58 -4.00 2.60
C PHE A 94 28.80 -3.21 2.11
N THR A 95 29.93 -3.35 2.83
CA THR A 95 31.22 -2.72 2.50
C THR A 95 32.17 -3.80 1.99
N GLN A 96 32.30 -3.95 0.67
CA GLN A 96 32.89 -5.15 0.05
C GLN A 96 34.30 -5.51 0.56
N GLU A 97 35.13 -4.51 0.85
CA GLU A 97 36.50 -4.71 1.32
C GLU A 97 36.64 -4.71 2.85
N HIS A 98 35.58 -4.43 3.61
CA HIS A 98 35.64 -4.45 5.07
C HIS A 98 35.51 -5.88 5.60
N ILE A 99 36.61 -6.62 5.55
CA ILE A 99 36.62 -8.03 5.95
C ILE A 99 36.55 -8.17 7.47
N ALA A 100 37.42 -7.45 8.18
CA ALA A 100 37.58 -7.52 9.63
C ALA A 100 38.21 -6.22 10.16
N GLY A 101 38.19 -6.04 11.48
CA GLY A 101 38.91 -4.94 12.15
C GLY A 101 38.37 -3.54 11.83
N ARG A 102 39.26 -2.54 11.88
CA ARG A 102 38.89 -1.12 11.77
C ARG A 102 38.60 -0.73 10.32
N LEU A 103 37.47 -0.04 10.12
CA LEU A 103 37.14 0.58 8.83
C LEU A 103 38.09 1.76 8.53
N THR A 104 38.66 1.77 7.33
CA THR A 104 39.41 2.91 6.79
C THR A 104 38.56 3.67 5.77
N ARG A 105 38.93 4.92 5.45
CA ARG A 105 38.19 5.72 4.45
C ARG A 105 38.17 5.07 3.08
N ASP A 106 39.31 4.52 2.64
CA ASP A 106 39.43 3.90 1.32
C ASP A 106 38.54 2.65 1.21
N VAL A 107 38.51 1.82 2.27
CA VAL A 107 37.61 0.67 2.34
C VAL A 107 36.15 1.12 2.35
N GLY A 108 35.83 2.25 3.01
CA GLY A 108 34.49 2.85 3.01
C GLY A 108 33.97 3.23 1.61
N LEU A 109 34.86 3.47 0.64
CA LEU A 109 34.45 3.74 -0.75
C LEU A 109 33.91 2.49 -1.48
N THR A 110 34.00 1.32 -0.85
CA THR A 110 33.47 0.05 -1.39
C THR A 110 32.06 -0.29 -0.91
N GLN A 111 31.37 0.68 -0.32
CA GLN A 111 29.98 0.56 0.09
C GLN A 111 29.04 0.51 -1.11
N LEU A 112 28.24 -0.55 -1.19
CA LEU A 112 27.35 -0.79 -2.31
C LEU A 112 26.20 0.24 -2.36
N GLY A 113 25.74 0.56 -3.57
CA GLY A 113 24.55 1.40 -3.78
C GLY A 113 24.71 2.85 -3.33
N GLY A 114 25.95 3.37 -3.30
CA GLY A 114 26.26 4.77 -3.00
C GLY A 114 27.62 5.12 -3.55
N GLU A 115 28.65 4.80 -2.78
CA GLU A 115 30.07 4.98 -3.09
C GLU A 115 30.54 4.04 -4.21
N ALA A 116 30.00 2.81 -4.23
CA ALA A 116 30.15 1.83 -5.30
C ALA A 116 28.79 1.48 -5.93
N GLN A 117 28.82 0.75 -7.05
CA GLN A 117 27.61 0.23 -7.70
C GLN A 117 26.83 -0.68 -6.74
N GLY A 118 25.50 -0.57 -6.76
CA GLY A 118 24.58 -1.34 -5.92
C GLY A 118 24.12 -2.64 -6.58
N LEU A 119 22.99 -3.15 -6.08
CA LEU A 119 22.52 -4.52 -6.32
C LEU A 119 21.13 -4.61 -6.94
N LEU A 120 20.55 -3.49 -7.42
CA LEU A 120 19.22 -3.49 -8.03
C LEU A 120 19.20 -4.05 -9.46
N GLY A 121 19.41 -5.36 -9.59
CA GLY A 121 19.39 -6.10 -10.86
C GLY A 121 19.43 -7.61 -10.68
N GLU A 122 19.38 -8.37 -11.77
CA GLU A 122 19.25 -9.83 -11.71
C GLU A 122 20.57 -10.56 -11.36
N TYR A 123 21.74 -10.01 -11.73
CA TYR A 123 23.04 -10.65 -11.51
C TYR A 123 24.13 -9.63 -11.17
N PHE A 124 25.04 -10.00 -10.27
CA PHE A 124 26.23 -9.21 -9.95
C PHE A 124 27.44 -10.09 -9.69
N ILE A 125 28.61 -9.58 -10.07
CA ILE A 125 29.90 -10.21 -9.78
C ILE A 125 30.41 -9.65 -8.45
N PHE A 126 30.82 -10.55 -7.57
CA PHE A 126 31.42 -10.22 -6.29
C PHE A 126 32.84 -10.79 -6.22
N PRO A 127 33.78 -10.14 -5.51
CA PRO A 127 34.92 -10.87 -4.99
C PRO A 127 34.43 -12.02 -4.11
N LYS A 128 35.18 -13.11 -4.01
CA LYS A 128 34.83 -14.26 -3.16
C LYS A 128 34.62 -13.90 -1.67
N THR A 129 35.17 -12.79 -1.22
CA THR A 129 34.96 -12.24 0.14
C THR A 129 33.78 -11.29 0.24
N GLY A 130 33.17 -10.88 -0.87
CA GLY A 130 32.10 -9.88 -0.95
C GLY A 130 30.73 -10.37 -0.48
N VAL A 131 30.63 -11.63 -0.08
CA VAL A 131 29.40 -12.26 0.40
C VAL A 131 29.67 -13.17 1.60
N VAL A 132 28.59 -13.52 2.30
CA VAL A 132 28.56 -14.55 3.35
C VAL A 132 27.42 -15.53 3.10
N LYS A 133 27.49 -16.71 3.69
CA LYS A 133 26.49 -17.77 3.51
C LYS A 133 25.27 -17.46 4.36
N ILE A 134 24.07 -17.62 3.80
CA ILE A 134 22.84 -17.46 4.58
C ILE A 134 22.41 -18.81 5.19
N PRO A 135 21.93 -18.83 6.45
CA PRO A 135 21.33 -20.00 7.06
C PRO A 135 20.14 -20.56 6.27
N ASP A 136 19.94 -21.89 6.32
CA ASP A 136 18.95 -22.55 5.47
C ASP A 136 17.51 -22.14 5.78
N TYR A 137 17.21 -21.80 7.04
CA TYR A 137 15.87 -21.42 7.50
C TYR A 137 15.42 -20.01 7.06
N LEU A 138 16.35 -19.15 6.63
CA LEU A 138 16.07 -17.80 6.16
C LEU A 138 15.73 -17.81 4.67
N SER A 139 14.66 -17.14 4.28
CA SER A 139 14.37 -16.81 2.88
C SER A 139 15.33 -15.76 2.32
N PHE A 140 15.37 -15.57 1.00
CA PHE A 140 16.24 -14.54 0.40
C PHE A 140 15.79 -13.13 0.81
N GLU A 141 14.49 -12.92 0.97
CA GLU A 141 13.87 -11.67 1.39
C GLU A 141 14.18 -11.34 2.85
N GLU A 142 14.20 -12.33 3.73
CA GLU A 142 14.64 -12.16 5.11
C GLU A 142 16.14 -11.85 5.16
N ALA A 143 16.95 -12.63 4.43
CA ALA A 143 18.39 -12.45 4.41
C ALA A 143 18.83 -11.10 3.81
N SER A 144 18.14 -10.60 2.77
CA SER A 144 18.47 -9.30 2.18
C SER A 144 18.25 -8.14 3.15
N CYS A 145 17.49 -8.29 4.24
CA CYS A 145 17.30 -7.23 5.23
C CYS A 145 18.47 -7.05 6.22
N LEU A 146 19.46 -7.95 6.17
CA LEU A 146 20.52 -8.03 7.18
C LEU A 146 21.73 -7.09 6.96
N PRO A 147 22.24 -6.89 5.72
CA PRO A 147 23.56 -6.28 5.52
C PRO A 147 23.70 -4.85 6.00
N CYS A 148 22.66 -4.02 5.92
CA CYS A 148 22.70 -2.67 6.46
C CYS A 148 22.17 -2.62 7.89
N ALA A 149 20.86 -2.83 8.07
CA ALA A 149 20.19 -2.51 9.32
C ALA A 149 20.58 -3.44 10.49
N ALA A 150 20.56 -4.76 10.26
CA ALA A 150 20.89 -5.73 11.30
C ALA A 150 22.39 -5.68 11.66
N LEU A 151 23.25 -5.60 10.65
CA LEU A 151 24.70 -5.50 10.86
C LEU A 151 25.09 -4.21 11.60
N THR A 152 24.41 -3.09 11.32
CA THR A 152 24.58 -1.84 12.09
C THR A 152 24.23 -2.05 13.57
N ALA A 153 23.09 -2.69 13.84
CA ALA A 153 22.68 -3.00 15.21
C ALA A 153 23.68 -3.94 15.92
N TRP A 154 24.19 -4.95 15.20
CA TRP A 154 25.20 -5.86 15.72
C TRP A 154 26.51 -5.13 16.05
N ASN A 155 27.04 -4.29 15.15
CA ASN A 155 28.25 -3.52 15.40
C ASN A 155 28.08 -2.51 16.55
N ALA A 156 26.89 -1.94 16.72
CA ALA A 156 26.59 -1.11 17.89
C ALA A 156 26.71 -1.92 19.19
N LEU A 157 26.07 -3.09 19.26
CA LEU A 157 26.02 -3.88 20.50
C LEU A 157 27.28 -4.71 20.78
N TYR A 158 28.03 -5.11 19.76
CA TYR A 158 29.17 -6.04 19.89
C TYR A 158 30.50 -5.51 19.33
N GLY A 159 30.51 -4.37 18.63
CA GLY A 159 31.72 -3.89 17.94
C GLY A 159 32.72 -3.11 18.80
N LEU A 160 32.37 -2.72 20.02
CA LEU A 160 33.30 -2.09 20.97
C LEU A 160 33.36 -2.88 22.28
N THR A 161 32.57 -2.48 23.29
CA THR A 161 32.37 -3.28 24.50
C THR A 161 31.08 -4.07 24.33
N PRO A 162 31.16 -5.41 24.23
CA PRO A 162 30.00 -6.26 23.99
C PRO A 162 28.91 -6.13 25.04
N LEU A 163 27.66 -6.14 24.58
CA LEU A 163 26.48 -6.28 25.42
C LEU A 163 26.55 -7.55 26.27
N ARG A 164 26.15 -7.44 27.54
CA ARG A 164 26.08 -8.55 28.50
C ARG A 164 24.64 -8.79 28.96
N PRO A 165 24.28 -10.03 29.32
CA PRO A 165 22.99 -10.32 29.94
C PRO A 165 22.72 -9.46 31.16
N GLY A 166 21.48 -9.00 31.31
CA GLY A 166 21.03 -8.15 32.42
C GLY A 166 21.29 -6.65 32.25
N GLN A 167 22.08 -6.23 31.26
CA GLN A 167 22.22 -4.82 30.90
C GLN A 167 20.94 -4.26 30.27
N THR A 168 20.82 -2.93 30.23
CA THR A 168 19.66 -2.23 29.65
C THR A 168 20.04 -1.51 28.37
N VAL A 169 19.27 -1.72 27.30
CA VAL A 169 19.44 -1.09 26.00
C VAL A 169 18.22 -0.20 25.70
N LEU A 170 18.46 1.09 25.44
CA LEU A 170 17.44 2.01 24.95
C LEU A 170 17.50 2.13 23.43
N LEU A 171 16.34 2.01 22.80
CA LEU A 171 16.18 1.95 21.35
C LEU A 171 15.28 3.10 20.90
N GLN A 172 15.84 4.05 20.15
CA GLN A 172 15.06 5.16 19.64
C GLN A 172 14.28 4.76 18.39
N GLY A 173 12.95 4.86 18.46
CA GLY A 173 12.07 4.53 17.34
C GLY A 173 11.95 3.03 17.06
N THR A 174 11.23 2.72 15.99
CA THR A 174 10.89 1.36 15.54
C THR A 174 11.30 1.11 14.09
N GLY A 175 12.32 1.84 13.62
CA GLY A 175 12.93 1.63 12.30
C GLY A 175 13.75 0.33 12.24
N GLY A 176 14.32 0.02 11.07
CA GLY A 176 15.05 -1.23 10.84
C GLY A 176 16.14 -1.52 11.87
N VAL A 177 17.04 -0.57 12.11
CA VAL A 177 18.16 -0.73 13.07
C VAL A 177 17.64 -0.98 14.49
N SER A 178 16.72 -0.16 14.98
CA SER A 178 16.16 -0.29 16.33
C SER A 178 15.41 -1.62 16.51
N THR A 179 14.72 -2.08 15.46
CA THR A 179 13.98 -3.36 15.50
C THR A 179 14.93 -4.57 15.54
N PHE A 180 16.06 -4.53 14.82
CA PHE A 180 17.08 -5.57 14.92
C PHE A 180 17.83 -5.50 16.26
N ALA A 181 18.22 -4.32 16.71
CA ALA A 181 18.89 -4.13 17.99
C ALA A 181 18.01 -4.64 19.16
N LEU A 182 16.69 -4.46 19.07
CA LEU A 182 15.73 -4.99 20.04
C LEU A 182 15.82 -6.52 20.14
N GLN A 183 15.72 -7.20 19.00
CA GLN A 183 15.76 -8.66 18.94
C GLN A 183 17.11 -9.21 19.38
N ILE A 184 18.21 -8.57 18.96
CA ILE A 184 19.58 -8.92 19.38
C ILE A 184 19.75 -8.75 20.90
N ALA A 185 19.31 -7.62 21.44
CA ALA A 185 19.42 -7.34 22.87
C ALA A 185 18.54 -8.29 23.71
N HIS A 186 17.31 -8.55 23.26
CA HIS A 186 16.42 -9.51 23.90
C HIS A 186 17.03 -10.92 23.93
N ALA A 187 17.55 -11.40 22.79
CA ALA A 187 18.22 -12.70 22.70
C ALA A 187 19.49 -12.78 23.58
N ALA A 188 20.19 -11.65 23.77
CA ALA A 188 21.33 -11.55 24.68
C ALA A 188 20.93 -11.49 26.17
N GLY A 189 19.64 -11.55 26.51
CA GLY A 189 19.14 -11.45 27.88
C GLY A 189 19.21 -10.05 28.48
N ALA A 190 19.28 -9.01 27.65
CA ALA A 190 19.23 -7.62 28.08
C ALA A 190 17.78 -7.14 28.26
N LYS A 191 17.59 -6.14 29.12
CA LYS A 191 16.34 -5.38 29.23
C LYS A 191 16.31 -4.32 28.14
N THR A 192 15.16 -4.11 27.53
CA THR A 192 15.02 -3.21 26.39
C THR A 192 13.96 -2.15 26.66
N ILE A 193 14.29 -0.89 26.35
CA ILE A 193 13.39 0.26 26.44
C ILE A 193 13.24 0.83 25.03
N VAL A 194 12.05 0.75 24.44
CA VAL A 194 11.80 1.27 23.09
C VAL A 194 11.04 2.58 23.17
N THR A 195 11.47 3.61 22.43
CA THR A 195 10.72 4.86 22.31
C THR A 195 9.97 4.94 20.97
N SER A 196 8.77 5.51 20.96
CA SER A 196 7.94 5.67 19.75
C SER A 196 6.91 6.79 19.94
N SER A 197 6.39 7.36 18.86
CA SER A 197 5.24 8.28 18.90
C SER A 197 3.88 7.57 18.97
N SER A 198 3.86 6.25 18.83
CA SER A 198 2.67 5.43 18.66
C SER A 198 2.70 4.24 19.62
N ASP A 199 1.61 4.07 20.37
CA ASP A 199 1.42 2.94 21.27
C ASP A 199 1.30 1.61 20.51
N ASP A 200 0.68 1.60 19.33
CA ASP A 200 0.58 0.39 18.50
C ASP A 200 1.96 -0.12 18.10
N LYS A 201 2.88 0.79 17.76
CA LYS A 201 4.28 0.44 17.47
C LYS A 201 5.01 -0.08 18.71
N LEU A 202 4.66 0.42 19.90
CA LEU A 202 5.22 -0.09 21.17
C LEU A 202 4.65 -1.47 21.54
N ALA A 203 3.37 -1.73 21.25
CA ALA A 203 2.77 -3.03 21.41
C ALA A 203 3.46 -4.07 20.49
N LYS A 204 3.68 -3.72 19.22
CA LYS A 204 4.47 -4.56 18.29
C LYS A 204 5.91 -4.78 18.77
N ALA A 205 6.54 -3.75 19.34
CA ALA A 205 7.87 -3.89 19.92
C ALA A 205 7.87 -4.87 21.11
N LYS A 206 6.80 -4.90 21.92
CA LYS A 206 6.64 -5.88 23.00
C LYS A 206 6.61 -7.32 22.46
N ASP A 207 5.92 -7.57 21.35
CA ASP A 207 5.88 -8.89 20.68
C ASP A 207 7.24 -9.32 20.09
N LEU A 208 8.17 -8.37 19.96
CA LEU A 208 9.56 -8.57 19.52
C LEU A 208 10.55 -8.66 20.70
N GLY A 209 10.05 -8.63 21.94
CA GLY A 209 10.86 -8.77 23.15
C GLY A 209 11.17 -7.45 23.87
N ALA A 210 10.43 -6.37 23.59
CA ALA A 210 10.59 -5.12 24.34
C ALA A 210 10.17 -5.32 25.80
N THR A 211 11.04 -4.95 26.74
CA THR A 211 10.73 -5.01 28.18
C THR A 211 9.85 -3.83 28.59
N TYR A 212 10.14 -2.65 28.06
CA TYR A 212 9.42 -1.40 28.31
C TYR A 212 9.24 -0.61 27.01
N GLY A 213 8.16 0.17 26.95
CA GLY A 213 7.88 1.11 25.87
C GLY A 213 7.60 2.50 26.42
N ILE A 214 8.15 3.54 25.80
CA ILE A 214 7.91 4.94 26.15
C ILE A 214 7.31 5.65 24.94
N ASN A 215 6.07 6.14 25.08
CA ASN A 215 5.46 6.95 24.05
C ASN A 215 5.87 8.41 24.23
N TYR A 216 6.76 8.93 23.38
CA TYR A 216 7.29 10.28 23.55
C TYR A 216 6.30 11.40 23.20
N ASN A 217 5.13 11.11 22.62
CA ASN A 217 4.04 12.09 22.53
C ASN A 217 3.31 12.26 23.87
N LYS A 218 3.20 11.18 24.66
CA LYS A 218 2.56 11.19 25.99
C LYS A 218 3.55 11.55 27.10
N THR A 219 4.80 11.18 26.91
CA THR A 219 5.91 11.43 27.84
C THR A 219 7.06 12.07 27.06
N PRO A 220 6.99 13.39 26.77
CA PRO A 220 8.00 14.08 25.98
C PRO A 220 9.42 13.95 26.56
N ASP A 221 9.52 13.99 27.89
CA ASP A 221 10.77 13.70 28.62
C ASP A 221 10.95 12.19 28.81
N TRP A 222 11.25 11.50 27.71
CA TRP A 222 11.48 10.05 27.72
C TRP A 222 12.77 9.68 28.47
N ALA A 223 13.72 10.61 28.63
CA ALA A 223 14.97 10.37 29.34
C ALA A 223 14.71 10.23 30.85
N ALA A 224 13.90 11.12 31.43
CA ALA A 224 13.49 11.00 32.83
C ALA A 224 12.71 9.69 33.10
N GLU A 225 11.83 9.27 32.18
CA GLU A 225 11.11 8.00 32.34
C GLU A 225 12.05 6.79 32.20
N ALA A 226 13.04 6.84 31.30
CA ALA A 226 14.08 5.80 31.22
C ALA A 226 14.92 5.72 32.51
N MET A 227 15.27 6.86 33.11
CA MET A 227 15.94 6.91 34.42
C MET A 227 15.07 6.30 35.51
N LYS A 228 13.78 6.58 35.53
CA LYS A 228 12.83 5.98 36.48
C LYS A 228 12.71 4.46 36.29
N ILE A 229 12.57 3.97 35.06
CA ILE A 229 12.53 2.54 34.73
C ILE A 229 13.79 1.83 35.22
N THR A 230 14.94 2.50 35.15
CA THR A 230 16.24 1.97 35.59
C THR A 230 16.58 2.27 37.06
N ASN A 231 15.62 2.78 37.85
CA ASN A 231 15.81 3.15 39.25
C ASN A 231 16.97 4.13 39.47
N GLY A 232 17.10 5.13 38.59
CA GLY A 232 18.11 6.17 38.63
C GLY A 232 19.50 5.74 38.15
N LYS A 233 19.69 4.49 37.70
CA LYS A 233 20.98 3.99 37.22
C LYS A 233 21.32 4.47 35.80
N GLY A 234 20.31 4.74 34.98
CA GLY A 234 20.46 4.94 33.54
C GLY A 234 20.65 3.63 32.77
N VAL A 235 20.70 3.74 31.44
CA VAL A 235 20.85 2.58 30.53
C VAL A 235 22.32 2.34 30.16
N ASP A 236 22.67 1.09 29.83
CA ASP A 236 24.05 0.70 29.47
C ASP A 236 24.38 1.04 28.00
N HIS A 237 23.40 0.90 27.11
CA HIS A 237 23.56 1.19 25.69
C HIS A 237 22.38 2.00 25.15
N ILE A 238 22.67 2.98 24.28
CA ILE A 238 21.66 3.73 23.54
C ILE A 238 21.91 3.56 22.05
N ILE A 239 20.87 3.14 21.32
CA ILE A 239 20.82 3.14 19.86
C ILE A 239 20.27 4.51 19.44
N GLU A 240 21.17 5.44 19.14
CA GLU A 240 20.86 6.85 18.85
C GLU A 240 20.60 7.06 17.35
N ILE A 241 19.33 7.28 17.01
CA ILE A 241 18.82 7.41 15.63
C ILE A 241 18.45 8.85 15.30
N GLY A 242 18.02 9.63 16.29
CA GLY A 242 17.53 11.00 16.08
C GLY A 242 18.66 11.96 15.70
N GLY A 243 19.82 11.82 16.33
CA GLY A 243 21.00 12.63 16.10
C GLY A 243 21.04 13.86 17.00
N THR A 244 21.48 14.99 16.46
CA THR A 244 21.85 16.19 17.25
C THR A 244 20.75 16.67 18.20
N LEU A 245 19.47 16.59 17.80
CA LEU A 245 18.35 17.10 18.60
C LEU A 245 17.92 16.16 19.73
N THR A 246 18.23 14.88 19.66
CA THR A 246 17.90 13.87 20.67
C THR A 246 19.09 13.53 21.58
N LEU A 247 20.30 13.93 21.18
CA LEU A 247 21.54 13.56 21.86
C LEU A 247 21.60 14.03 23.32
N GLN A 248 21.04 15.20 23.65
CA GLN A 248 20.99 15.68 25.05
C GLN A 248 20.20 14.70 25.93
N ALA A 249 18.99 14.33 25.51
CA ALA A 249 18.17 13.37 26.22
C ALA A 249 18.83 11.98 26.32
N SER A 250 19.65 11.60 25.33
CA SER A 250 20.47 10.39 25.43
C SER A 250 21.54 10.48 26.51
N PHE A 251 22.21 11.64 26.67
CA PHE A 251 23.12 11.87 27.81
C PHE A 251 22.39 11.93 29.16
N ASP A 252 21.13 12.34 29.16
CA ASP A 252 20.31 12.39 30.38
C ASP A 252 19.82 10.99 30.79
N ALA A 253 19.69 10.06 29.83
CA ALA A 253 19.26 8.69 30.06
C ALA A 253 20.42 7.68 30.25
N ILE A 254 21.63 7.99 29.79
CA ILE A 254 22.78 7.08 29.84
C ILE A 254 23.27 6.89 31.29
N GLY A 255 23.54 5.64 31.65
CA GLY A 255 24.18 5.30 32.92
C GLY A 255 25.69 5.60 32.91
N PHE A 256 26.28 5.64 34.09
CA PHE A 256 27.73 5.80 34.24
C PHE A 256 28.49 4.69 33.50
N ASN A 257 29.48 5.06 32.68
CA ASN A 257 30.22 4.14 31.80
C ASN A 257 29.41 3.49 30.65
N GLY A 258 28.22 4.01 30.35
CA GLY A 258 27.42 3.53 29.23
C GLY A 258 27.97 3.90 27.85
N GLN A 259 27.33 3.40 26.80
CA GLN A 259 27.68 3.66 25.40
C GLN A 259 26.50 4.24 24.62
N ILE A 260 26.72 5.38 23.96
CA ILE A 260 25.79 6.01 23.02
C ILE A 260 26.29 5.73 21.60
N HIS A 261 25.52 4.97 20.83
CA HIS A 261 25.83 4.56 19.46
C HIS A 261 25.12 5.45 18.46
N CYS A 262 25.81 6.47 17.96
CA CYS A 262 25.30 7.43 16.98
C CYS A 262 25.25 6.80 15.59
N ILE A 263 24.06 6.56 15.08
CA ILE A 263 23.82 5.84 13.81
C ILE A 263 23.18 6.74 12.75
N GLY A 264 22.23 7.59 13.14
CA GLY A 264 21.45 8.42 12.22
C GLY A 264 21.24 9.86 12.71
N HIS A 265 20.64 10.66 11.82
CA HIS A 265 20.29 12.07 12.08
C HIS A 265 18.86 12.38 11.62
N ILE A 266 17.90 11.47 11.87
CA ILE A 266 16.57 11.52 11.25
C ILE A 266 15.71 12.70 11.72
N THR A 267 16.02 13.30 12.88
CA THR A 267 15.26 14.46 13.39
C THR A 267 15.80 15.79 12.90
N ASN A 268 16.89 15.82 12.13
CA ASN A 268 17.41 17.08 11.60
C ASN A 268 16.46 17.59 10.49
N PRO A 269 15.83 18.77 10.64
CA PRO A 269 14.86 19.31 9.68
C PRO A 269 15.46 19.57 8.29
N ASP A 270 16.78 19.72 8.23
CA ASP A 270 17.57 19.67 7.01
C ASP A 270 18.87 18.92 7.31
N PRO A 271 18.92 17.59 7.10
CA PRO A 271 20.09 16.79 7.41
C PRO A 271 21.35 17.21 6.64
N LEU A 272 21.24 18.06 5.60
CA LEU A 272 22.26 18.20 4.55
C LEU A 272 22.55 19.63 4.04
N GLY A 273 21.75 20.67 4.33
CA GLY A 273 21.95 22.03 3.80
C GLY A 273 22.18 23.15 4.84
N ALA A 274 21.33 23.22 5.87
CA ALA A 274 21.36 24.24 6.93
C ALA A 274 21.88 23.75 8.29
N GLY A 275 22.18 22.45 8.43
CA GLY A 275 22.64 21.83 9.69
C GLY A 275 23.99 22.33 10.24
N LYS A 276 24.68 23.24 9.54
CA LYS A 276 25.92 23.88 10.05
C LYS A 276 25.68 24.73 11.29
N ASP A 277 24.47 25.27 11.43
CA ASP A 277 24.07 26.08 12.58
C ASP A 277 23.32 25.27 13.65
N LEU A 278 23.03 23.99 13.39
CA LEU A 278 22.42 23.10 14.36
C LEU A 278 23.43 22.80 15.48
N ARG A 279 23.24 23.45 16.62
CA ARG A 279 24.06 23.23 17.82
C ARG A 279 23.46 22.08 18.63
N GLY A 280 24.25 21.01 18.78
CA GLY A 280 23.99 19.95 19.74
C GLY A 280 24.45 20.32 21.15
N PRO A 281 24.27 19.42 22.11
CA PRO A 281 24.76 19.62 23.46
C PRO A 281 26.30 19.60 23.52
N ASP A 282 26.88 20.07 24.63
CA ASP A 282 28.33 19.96 24.89
C ASP A 282 28.69 18.49 25.18
N ALA A 283 28.83 17.72 24.10
CA ALA A 283 29.08 16.28 24.17
C ALA A 283 30.43 15.96 24.84
N ALA A 284 31.41 16.88 24.81
CA ALA A 284 32.70 16.66 25.45
C ALA A 284 32.55 16.71 26.98
N PHE A 285 31.87 17.74 27.49
CA PHE A 285 31.57 17.83 28.92
C PHE A 285 30.64 16.71 29.38
N LEU A 286 29.56 16.43 28.65
CA LEU A 286 28.60 15.39 29.05
C LEU A 286 29.19 13.98 29.03
N ALA A 287 30.06 13.67 28.07
CA ALA A 287 30.78 12.39 28.07
C ALA A 287 31.74 12.26 29.26
N LEU A 288 32.38 13.36 29.66
CA LEU A 288 33.21 13.41 30.86
C LEU A 288 32.37 13.24 32.14
N ASP A 289 31.23 13.93 32.25
CA ASP A 289 30.33 13.88 33.41
C ASP A 289 29.74 12.47 33.61
N ARG A 290 29.34 11.79 32.53
CA ARG A 290 28.77 10.44 32.57
C ARG A 290 29.80 9.32 32.49
N LEU A 291 31.08 9.64 32.30
CA LEU A 291 32.14 8.70 31.94
C LEU A 291 31.76 7.77 30.76
N CYS A 292 30.92 8.23 29.84
CA CYS A 292 30.33 7.40 28.79
C CYS A 292 31.12 7.48 27.47
N VAL A 293 30.95 6.49 26.61
CA VAL A 293 31.48 6.51 25.24
C VAL A 293 30.40 6.99 24.28
N VAL A 294 30.72 7.99 23.46
CA VAL A 294 29.90 8.38 22.30
C VAL A 294 30.62 7.92 21.04
N ARG A 295 29.99 7.02 20.28
CA ARG A 295 30.61 6.34 19.13
C ARG A 295 29.74 6.47 17.90
N GLY A 296 30.32 6.96 16.79
CA GLY A 296 29.70 6.82 15.47
C GLY A 296 29.77 5.38 14.97
N VAL A 297 28.66 4.87 14.44
CA VAL A 297 28.57 3.51 13.90
C VAL A 297 28.15 3.58 12.43
N VAL A 298 28.97 2.98 11.57
CA VAL A 298 28.67 2.79 10.14
C VAL A 298 28.69 1.29 9.88
N VAL A 299 27.51 0.70 9.70
CA VAL A 299 27.30 -0.72 9.35
C VAL A 299 28.24 -1.65 10.12
N GLY A 300 28.99 -2.55 9.50
CA GLY A 300 29.91 -3.49 10.14
C GLY A 300 30.74 -4.27 9.12
N SER A 301 31.66 -5.10 9.61
CA SER A 301 32.53 -5.93 8.78
C SER A 301 31.87 -7.23 8.33
N ARG A 302 32.48 -7.91 7.35
CA ARG A 302 32.11 -9.27 6.94
C ARG A 302 32.17 -10.26 8.11
N GLU A 303 33.22 -10.18 8.94
CA GLU A 303 33.37 -11.01 10.15
C GLU A 303 32.18 -10.81 11.09
N GLN A 304 31.83 -9.56 11.39
CA GLN A 304 30.66 -9.24 12.21
C GLN A 304 29.35 -9.74 11.59
N LEU A 305 29.23 -9.69 10.27
CA LEU A 305 28.06 -10.24 9.56
C LEU A 305 27.97 -11.76 9.71
N GLN A 306 29.10 -12.46 9.67
CA GLN A 306 29.15 -13.90 9.91
C GLN A 306 28.81 -14.23 11.38
N ASP A 307 29.41 -13.54 12.35
CA ASP A 307 29.12 -13.73 13.77
C ASP A 307 27.63 -13.51 14.09
N MET A 308 27.03 -12.49 13.46
CA MET A 308 25.60 -12.21 13.59
C MET A 308 24.74 -13.34 13.02
N LEU A 309 25.10 -13.86 11.84
CA LEU A 309 24.37 -14.96 11.20
C LEU A 309 24.48 -16.26 12.01
N ASP A 310 25.66 -16.56 12.55
CA ASP A 310 25.90 -17.72 13.41
C ASP A 310 25.06 -17.61 14.70
N CYS A 311 24.97 -16.41 15.28
CA CYS A 311 24.09 -16.13 16.41
C CYS A 311 22.61 -16.29 16.06
N PHE A 312 22.19 -15.80 14.88
CA PHE A 312 20.81 -15.89 14.44
C PHE A 312 20.40 -17.34 14.18
N GLU A 313 21.29 -18.14 13.60
CA GLU A 313 21.08 -19.58 13.39
C GLU A 313 20.99 -20.33 14.71
N ALA A 314 21.88 -20.06 15.68
CA ALA A 314 21.85 -20.70 16.99
C ALA A 314 20.59 -20.39 17.82
N ASN A 315 19.93 -19.26 17.56
CA ASN A 315 18.75 -18.81 18.29
C ASN A 315 17.46 -18.81 17.44
N GLU A 316 17.53 -19.34 16.21
CA GLU A 316 16.45 -19.31 15.20
C GLU A 316 15.80 -17.92 15.03
N ILE A 317 16.59 -16.85 15.15
CA ILE A 317 16.10 -15.46 15.02
C ILE A 317 15.71 -15.23 13.56
N ARG A 318 14.41 -15.02 13.32
CA ARG A 318 13.90 -14.62 12.00
C ARG A 318 13.80 -13.10 11.91
N PRO A 319 14.37 -12.46 10.88
CA PRO A 319 14.06 -11.09 10.52
C PRO A 319 12.56 -10.98 10.27
N ARG A 320 11.77 -10.46 11.23
CA ARG A 320 10.35 -10.26 11.01
C ARG A 320 10.17 -9.24 9.87
N ARG A 321 9.48 -9.66 8.80
CA ARG A 321 9.27 -8.90 7.57
C ARG A 321 8.70 -7.50 7.87
N GLN A 322 9.47 -6.46 7.54
CA GLN A 322 8.94 -5.14 7.18
C GLN A 322 9.11 -4.86 5.67
N ALA A 323 9.46 -5.89 4.88
CA ALA A 323 9.75 -5.84 3.43
C ALA A 323 8.55 -5.50 2.53
N MET A 324 7.51 -4.92 3.11
CA MET A 324 6.25 -4.69 2.44
C MET A 324 6.25 -3.25 1.87
N ASN A 325 7.05 -2.31 2.39
CA ASN A 325 6.88 -0.86 2.15
C ASN A 325 6.96 -0.39 0.68
N HIS A 326 7.68 -1.07 -0.22
CA HIS A 326 7.78 -0.64 -1.62
C HIS A 326 6.52 -1.01 -2.44
N TYR A 327 6.08 -2.27 -2.33
CA TYR A 327 4.81 -2.71 -2.94
C TYR A 327 3.61 -2.11 -2.21
N ILE A 328 3.70 -1.94 -0.89
CA ILE A 328 2.74 -1.17 -0.10
C ILE A 328 2.68 0.26 -0.56
N ARG A 329 3.80 0.96 -0.81
CA ARG A 329 3.72 2.37 -1.23
C ARG A 329 3.00 2.49 -2.56
N ILE A 330 3.32 1.62 -3.52
CA ILE A 330 2.62 1.55 -4.80
C ILE A 330 1.15 1.10 -4.63
N LEU A 331 0.86 0.15 -3.73
CA LEU A 331 -0.51 -0.29 -3.39
C LEU A 331 -1.29 0.75 -2.58
N SER A 332 -0.64 1.55 -1.75
CA SER A 332 -1.22 2.66 -0.99
C SER A 332 -1.43 3.86 -1.90
N GLU A 333 -0.63 4.02 -2.96
CA GLU A 333 -0.87 4.97 -4.05
C GLU A 333 -1.99 4.48 -4.99
N LEU A 334 -2.15 3.16 -5.21
CA LEU A 334 -3.17 2.57 -6.09
C LEU A 334 -4.54 2.29 -5.43
N LEU A 335 -4.54 1.86 -4.17
CA LEU A 335 -5.73 1.54 -3.37
C LEU A 335 -6.08 2.67 -2.41
N THR A 336 -5.16 3.59 -2.12
CA THR A 336 -5.40 4.79 -1.28
C THR A 336 -6.03 4.52 0.09
N ILE A 337 -5.53 3.52 0.82
CA ILE A 337 -6.07 3.14 2.14
C ILE A 337 -4.96 2.87 3.15
N ASN A 338 -5.25 3.20 4.42
CA ASN A 338 -4.54 2.76 5.63
C ASN A 338 -4.75 1.26 5.94
N PHE A 339 -4.78 0.36 4.96
CA PHE A 339 -4.85 -1.08 5.24
C PHE A 339 -3.54 -1.64 5.75
N LEU A 340 -2.46 -0.88 5.63
CA LEU A 340 -1.14 -1.34 6.00
C LEU A 340 -1.01 -1.71 7.50
N PRO A 341 -1.34 -0.84 8.47
CA PRO A 341 -1.24 -1.21 9.87
C PRO A 341 -2.10 -2.44 10.22
N LEU A 342 -3.30 -2.53 9.60
CA LEU A 342 -4.23 -3.64 9.76
C LEU A 342 -3.73 -4.96 9.12
N ALA A 343 -3.08 -4.89 7.96
CA ALA A 343 -2.53 -6.04 7.25
C ALA A 343 -1.34 -6.65 8.00
N MET A 344 -0.58 -5.84 8.75
CA MET A 344 0.47 -6.36 9.62
C MET A 344 -0.05 -7.25 10.75
N GLU A 345 -1.33 -7.10 11.11
CA GLU A 345 -1.98 -7.78 12.23
C GLU A 345 -2.99 -8.84 11.76
N SER A 346 -3.31 -8.86 10.46
CA SER A 346 -4.27 -9.79 9.86
C SER A 346 -3.63 -10.56 8.70
N PRO A 347 -3.30 -11.85 8.91
CA PRO A 347 -2.81 -12.74 7.85
C PRO A 347 -3.76 -12.81 6.64
N ALA A 348 -5.08 -12.78 6.88
CA ALA A 348 -6.08 -12.76 5.82
C ALA A 348 -5.95 -11.52 4.94
N LEU A 349 -5.79 -10.35 5.55
CA LEU A 349 -5.64 -9.09 4.83
C LEU A 349 -4.29 -9.00 4.11
N ALA A 350 -3.21 -9.47 4.73
CA ALA A 350 -1.90 -9.55 4.12
C ALA A 350 -1.90 -10.45 2.87
N GLU A 351 -2.41 -11.68 2.99
CA GLU A 351 -2.46 -12.60 1.86
C GLU A 351 -3.43 -12.13 0.78
N ALA A 352 -4.54 -11.45 1.11
CA ALA A 352 -5.44 -10.83 0.13
C ALA A 352 -4.72 -9.74 -0.69
N LEU A 353 -3.90 -8.90 -0.06
CA LEU A 353 -3.07 -7.91 -0.76
C LEU A 353 -2.04 -8.58 -1.70
N ILE A 354 -1.42 -9.67 -1.26
CA ILE A 354 -0.48 -10.45 -2.08
C ILE A 354 -1.21 -11.09 -3.27
N ALA A 355 -2.39 -11.65 -3.04
CA ALA A 355 -3.23 -12.25 -4.08
C ALA A 355 -3.64 -11.22 -5.14
N TYR A 356 -4.11 -10.04 -4.71
CA TYR A 356 -4.44 -8.92 -5.60
C TYR A 356 -3.23 -8.52 -6.45
N SER A 357 -2.08 -8.29 -5.81
CA SER A 357 -0.85 -7.84 -6.48
C SER A 357 -0.34 -8.84 -7.50
N SER A 358 -0.26 -10.11 -7.10
CA SER A 358 0.18 -11.20 -7.98
C SER A 358 -0.83 -11.46 -9.11
N GLY A 359 -2.12 -11.27 -8.87
CA GLY A 359 -3.18 -11.26 -9.89
C GLY A 359 -2.90 -10.23 -10.99
N HIS A 360 -2.64 -8.98 -10.60
CA HIS A 360 -2.25 -7.93 -11.54
C HIS A 360 -1.00 -8.28 -12.35
N MET A 361 0.04 -8.77 -11.68
CA MET A 361 1.26 -9.19 -12.35
C MET A 361 0.99 -10.32 -13.35
N SER A 362 0.14 -11.29 -12.99
CA SER A 362 -0.19 -12.42 -13.87
C SER A 362 -0.95 -12.00 -15.14
N HIS A 363 -1.72 -10.91 -15.08
CA HIS A 363 -2.41 -10.36 -16.23
C HIS A 363 -1.42 -9.74 -17.25
N SER A 364 -0.35 -9.11 -16.76
CA SER A 364 0.66 -8.49 -17.62
C SER A 364 1.79 -9.45 -18.02
N ASP A 365 2.08 -10.45 -17.19
CA ASP A 365 3.15 -11.42 -17.36
C ASP A 365 2.66 -12.82 -16.91
N PRO A 366 2.36 -13.72 -17.87
CA PRO A 366 1.86 -15.07 -17.58
C PRO A 366 2.80 -15.93 -16.72
N SER A 367 4.09 -15.57 -16.56
CA SER A 367 4.99 -16.30 -15.67
C SER A 367 4.57 -16.23 -14.20
N TYR A 368 3.76 -15.23 -13.82
CA TYR A 368 3.22 -15.07 -12.47
C TYR A 368 1.90 -15.83 -12.24
N THR A 369 1.30 -16.49 -13.24
CA THR A 369 0.01 -17.17 -13.09
C THR A 369 0.01 -18.19 -11.94
N THR A 370 1.04 -19.03 -11.84
CA THR A 370 1.12 -20.03 -10.75
C THR A 370 1.26 -19.35 -9.39
N VAL A 371 2.06 -18.28 -9.30
CA VAL A 371 2.26 -17.50 -8.07
C VAL A 371 0.95 -16.83 -7.65
N SER A 372 0.22 -16.27 -8.61
CA SER A 372 -1.07 -15.63 -8.37
C SER A 372 -2.11 -16.60 -7.85
N LEU A 373 -2.25 -17.77 -8.49
CA LEU A 373 -3.17 -18.81 -8.04
C LEU A 373 -2.81 -19.31 -6.63
N ALA A 374 -1.53 -19.50 -6.34
CA ALA A 374 -1.06 -19.90 -5.01
C ALA A 374 -1.33 -18.82 -3.95
N ALA A 375 -1.11 -17.55 -4.27
CA ALA A 375 -1.42 -16.43 -3.39
C ALA A 375 -2.92 -16.29 -3.12
N ARG A 376 -3.75 -16.40 -4.17
CA ARG A 376 -5.21 -16.41 -4.04
C ARG A 376 -5.70 -17.56 -3.17
N SER A 377 -5.14 -18.76 -3.34
CA SER A 377 -5.44 -19.91 -2.49
C SER A 377 -5.11 -19.62 -1.02
N ARG A 378 -3.93 -19.07 -0.73
CA ARG A 378 -3.54 -18.72 0.66
C ARG A 378 -4.47 -17.66 1.25
N ALA A 379 -4.80 -16.61 0.49
CA ALA A 379 -5.72 -15.56 0.93
C ALA A 379 -7.09 -16.11 1.32
N LEU A 380 -7.66 -17.02 0.50
CA LEU A 380 -8.94 -17.66 0.80
C LEU A 380 -8.86 -18.56 2.04
N CYS A 381 -7.77 -19.32 2.20
CA CYS A 381 -7.56 -20.14 3.39
C CYS A 381 -7.46 -19.29 4.66
N GLU A 382 -6.64 -18.23 4.66
CA GLU A 382 -6.47 -17.35 5.81
C GLU A 382 -7.75 -16.59 6.16
N LEU A 383 -8.50 -16.13 5.15
CA LEU A 383 -9.81 -15.52 5.35
C LEU A 383 -10.80 -16.50 5.98
N SER A 384 -10.88 -17.74 5.47
CA SER A 384 -11.74 -18.78 6.03
C SER A 384 -11.38 -19.11 7.48
N MET A 385 -10.09 -19.25 7.78
CA MET A 385 -9.60 -19.48 9.14
C MET A 385 -9.92 -18.32 10.07
N THR A 386 -9.77 -17.08 9.60
CA THR A 386 -10.06 -15.87 10.37
C THR A 386 -11.54 -15.78 10.74
N ILE A 387 -12.44 -16.01 9.76
CA ILE A 387 -13.89 -15.96 9.97
C ILE A 387 -14.37 -17.07 10.91
N SER A 388 -13.72 -18.24 10.88
CA SER A 388 -14.11 -19.40 11.69
C SER A 388 -13.69 -19.32 13.16
N ARG A 389 -12.95 -18.28 13.57
CA ARG A 389 -12.50 -18.12 14.96
C ARG A 389 -13.66 -17.72 15.90
N PRO A 390 -13.72 -18.25 17.14
CA PRO A 390 -14.80 -17.93 18.09
C PRO A 390 -14.73 -16.49 18.64
N ASP A 391 -13.55 -15.89 18.66
CA ASP A 391 -13.29 -14.53 19.11
C ASP A 391 -13.36 -13.56 17.90
N GLN A 392 -14.58 -13.08 17.62
CA GLN A 392 -14.78 -12.00 16.66
C GLN A 392 -14.83 -10.66 17.39
N THR A 393 -13.67 -9.99 17.47
CA THR A 393 -13.62 -8.56 17.83
C THR A 393 -14.03 -7.69 16.63
N ALA A 394 -14.36 -6.42 16.91
CA ALA A 394 -14.63 -5.44 15.86
C ALA A 394 -13.46 -5.33 14.86
N SER A 395 -12.21 -5.32 15.36
CA SER A 395 -10.99 -5.27 14.54
C SER A 395 -10.83 -6.52 13.65
N VAL A 396 -11.12 -7.73 14.17
CA VAL A 396 -11.09 -8.96 13.36
C VAL A 396 -12.13 -8.90 12.24
N THR A 397 -13.33 -8.37 12.54
CA THR A 397 -14.39 -8.22 11.54
C THR A 397 -14.00 -7.21 10.45
N GLU A 398 -13.45 -6.06 10.84
CA GLU A 398 -12.95 -5.04 9.91
C GLU A 398 -11.86 -5.58 8.99
N THR A 399 -10.88 -6.31 9.53
CA THR A 399 -9.79 -6.87 8.72
C THR A 399 -10.24 -8.01 7.81
N ALA A 400 -11.16 -8.88 8.26
CA ALA A 400 -11.76 -9.90 7.41
C ALA A 400 -12.62 -9.27 6.29
N LEU A 401 -13.39 -8.24 6.60
CA LEU A 401 -14.19 -7.50 5.64
C LEU A 401 -13.31 -6.77 4.61
N SER A 402 -12.21 -6.18 5.07
CA SER A 402 -11.19 -5.57 4.20
C SER A 402 -10.55 -6.59 3.25
N ALA A 403 -10.22 -7.78 3.76
CA ALA A 403 -9.69 -8.87 2.93
C ALA A 403 -10.71 -9.32 1.86
N CYS A 404 -12.00 -9.43 2.23
CA CYS A 404 -13.08 -9.69 1.28
C CYS A 404 -13.15 -8.61 0.18
N LEU A 405 -13.11 -7.33 0.54
CA LEU A 405 -13.17 -6.23 -0.43
C LEU A 405 -11.97 -6.23 -1.38
N ILE A 406 -10.77 -6.54 -0.90
CA ILE A 406 -9.58 -6.63 -1.76
C ILE A 406 -9.67 -7.81 -2.74
N LEU A 407 -10.12 -8.97 -2.26
CA LEU A 407 -10.37 -10.11 -3.13
C LEU A 407 -11.45 -9.79 -4.16
N LEU A 408 -12.54 -9.13 -3.74
CA LEU A 408 -13.58 -8.62 -4.62
C LEU A 408 -13.00 -7.73 -5.73
N THR A 409 -12.21 -6.70 -5.39
CA THR A 409 -11.56 -5.84 -6.38
C THR A 409 -10.63 -6.65 -7.30
N SER A 410 -9.91 -7.64 -6.77
CA SER A 410 -9.09 -8.54 -7.58
C SER A 410 -9.90 -9.31 -8.63
N GLU A 411 -11.12 -9.75 -8.30
CA GLU A 411 -11.98 -10.45 -9.25
C GLU A 411 -12.48 -9.52 -10.37
N VAL A 412 -12.73 -8.24 -10.07
CA VAL A 412 -13.04 -7.21 -11.08
C VAL A 412 -11.90 -7.10 -12.09
N CYS A 413 -10.66 -7.01 -11.60
CA CYS A 413 -9.48 -6.87 -12.44
C CYS A 413 -9.30 -8.06 -13.40
N LEU A 414 -9.66 -9.27 -12.94
CA LEU A 414 -9.56 -10.52 -13.72
C LEU A 414 -10.84 -10.83 -14.54
N GLY A 415 -11.92 -10.05 -14.35
CA GLY A 415 -13.22 -10.22 -15.02
C GLY A 415 -14.02 -11.44 -14.56
N SER A 416 -13.88 -11.81 -13.30
CA SER A 416 -14.53 -12.97 -12.68
C SER A 416 -15.77 -12.54 -11.91
N HIS A 417 -16.88 -12.34 -12.64
CA HIS A 417 -18.14 -11.80 -12.11
C HIS A 417 -18.76 -12.65 -11.00
N GLN A 418 -18.79 -13.98 -11.17
CA GLN A 418 -19.34 -14.89 -10.17
C GLN A 418 -18.57 -14.84 -8.85
N SER A 419 -17.24 -14.81 -8.92
CA SER A 419 -16.38 -14.74 -7.73
C SER A 419 -16.49 -13.37 -7.08
N TRP A 420 -16.52 -12.30 -7.88
CA TRP A 420 -16.77 -10.93 -7.43
C TRP A 420 -18.06 -10.86 -6.60
N TYR A 421 -19.18 -11.36 -7.14
CA TYR A 421 -20.46 -11.35 -6.46
C TYR A 421 -20.45 -12.20 -5.19
N SER A 422 -19.76 -13.35 -5.22
CA SER A 422 -19.59 -14.21 -4.03
C SER A 422 -18.85 -13.48 -2.91
N HIS A 423 -17.79 -12.74 -3.23
CA HIS A 423 -17.08 -11.90 -2.24
C HIS A 423 -17.94 -10.74 -1.74
N LEU A 424 -18.76 -10.13 -2.61
CA LEU A 424 -19.69 -9.07 -2.23
C LEU A 424 -20.74 -9.58 -1.23
N VAL A 425 -21.31 -10.77 -1.48
CA VAL A 425 -22.23 -11.44 -0.54
C VAL A 425 -21.51 -11.79 0.77
N GLY A 426 -20.27 -12.26 0.72
CA GLY A 426 -19.44 -12.50 1.91
C GLY A 426 -19.23 -11.23 2.74
N ALA A 427 -18.92 -10.11 2.08
CA ALA A 427 -18.78 -8.80 2.72
C ALA A 427 -20.09 -8.35 3.40
N LYS A 428 -21.23 -8.51 2.73
CA LYS A 428 -22.57 -8.25 3.29
C LYS A 428 -22.80 -9.04 4.59
N LEU A 429 -22.48 -10.34 4.58
CA LEU A 429 -22.65 -11.20 5.76
C LEU A 429 -21.74 -10.77 6.91
N LEU A 430 -20.50 -10.40 6.63
CA LEU A 430 -19.57 -9.87 7.64
C LEU A 430 -20.06 -8.54 8.23
N ILE A 431 -20.60 -7.64 7.40
CA ILE A 431 -21.24 -6.41 7.87
C ILE A 431 -22.39 -6.75 8.82
N ALA A 432 -23.25 -7.71 8.49
CA ALA A 432 -24.37 -8.12 9.33
C ALA A 432 -23.93 -8.74 10.66
N CYS A 433 -22.80 -9.46 10.66
CA CYS A 433 -22.19 -10.06 11.84
C CYS A 433 -21.39 -9.09 12.71
N ALA A 434 -21.07 -7.88 12.23
CA ALA A 434 -20.25 -6.93 12.96
C ALA A 434 -20.91 -6.52 14.29
N GLN A 435 -20.11 -6.45 15.34
CA GLN A 435 -20.53 -6.08 16.70
C GLN A 435 -19.50 -5.18 17.35
N SER A 436 -19.96 -4.18 18.10
CA SER A 436 -19.11 -3.28 18.86
C SER A 436 -19.85 -2.77 20.10
N GLN A 437 -19.10 -2.35 21.12
CA GLN A 437 -19.64 -1.78 22.35
C GLN A 437 -19.56 -0.26 22.29
N ALA A 438 -20.69 0.42 22.44
CA ALA A 438 -20.77 1.88 22.55
C ALA A 438 -21.71 2.27 23.69
N ASP A 439 -21.23 3.13 24.60
CA ASP A 439 -21.98 3.65 25.75
C ASP A 439 -22.66 2.58 26.62
N GLY A 440 -21.99 1.43 26.79
CA GLY A 440 -22.50 0.29 27.57
C GLY A 440 -23.59 -0.53 26.85
N SER A 441 -23.84 -0.28 25.57
CA SER A 441 -24.79 -1.00 24.73
C SER A 441 -24.08 -1.71 23.56
N LEU A 442 -24.59 -2.89 23.20
CA LEU A 442 -24.10 -3.67 22.05
C LEU A 442 -24.72 -3.13 20.76
N VAL A 443 -23.90 -2.52 19.92
CA VAL A 443 -24.27 -2.07 18.56
C VAL A 443 -23.90 -3.16 17.56
N LYS A 444 -24.73 -3.38 16.55
CA LYS A 444 -24.54 -4.44 15.55
C LYS A 444 -24.62 -3.90 14.12
N GLY A 445 -24.17 -4.71 13.16
CA GLY A 445 -24.33 -4.42 11.75
C GLY A 445 -23.45 -3.27 11.27
N ALA A 446 -23.90 -2.57 10.23
CA ALA A 446 -23.24 -1.37 9.74
C ALA A 446 -23.05 -0.29 10.83
N GLN A 447 -23.99 -0.17 11.79
CA GLN A 447 -23.84 0.80 12.88
C GLN A 447 -22.61 0.53 13.75
N ALA A 448 -22.26 -0.75 13.97
CA ALA A 448 -21.06 -1.12 14.73
C ALA A 448 -19.78 -0.67 14.02
N LEU A 449 -19.73 -0.84 12.69
CA LEU A 449 -18.59 -0.42 11.86
C LEU A 449 -18.47 1.10 11.76
N ARG A 450 -19.55 1.86 11.90
CA ARG A 450 -19.47 3.33 11.84
C ARG A 450 -18.69 3.97 13.00
N LEU A 451 -18.53 3.24 14.10
CA LEU A 451 -17.88 3.76 15.30
C LEU A 451 -16.38 4.03 15.07
N THR A 452 -15.75 3.34 14.11
CA THR A 452 -14.33 3.49 13.76
C THR A 452 -14.17 4.21 12.43
N SER A 453 -13.05 4.90 12.24
CA SER A 453 -12.69 5.52 10.95
C SER A 453 -12.58 4.49 9.83
N GLU A 454 -11.99 3.35 10.15
CA GLU A 454 -11.73 2.22 9.27
C GLU A 454 -13.05 1.60 8.80
N GLY A 455 -13.97 1.32 9.74
CA GLY A 455 -15.26 0.76 9.41
C GLY A 455 -16.14 1.71 8.59
N ARG A 456 -16.07 3.03 8.81
CA ARG A 456 -16.75 4.01 7.94
C ARG A 456 -16.23 3.98 6.51
N TRP A 457 -14.91 3.93 6.33
CA TRP A 457 -14.31 3.79 5.01
C TRP A 457 -14.71 2.47 4.33
N ILE A 458 -14.65 1.35 5.07
CA ILE A 458 -15.03 0.02 4.59
C ILE A 458 -16.48 0.00 4.09
N LEU A 459 -17.40 0.61 4.84
CA LEU A 459 -18.80 0.72 4.45
C LEU A 459 -18.99 1.51 3.14
N ARG A 460 -18.25 2.61 2.95
CA ARG A 460 -18.31 3.38 1.69
C ARG A 460 -17.75 2.59 0.51
N ASN A 461 -16.65 1.87 0.70
CA ASN A 461 -16.07 1.03 -0.35
C ASN A 461 -16.96 -0.17 -0.70
N PHE A 462 -17.57 -0.82 0.30
CA PHE A 462 -18.60 -1.82 0.07
C PHE A 462 -19.77 -1.24 -0.73
N ALA A 463 -20.27 -0.05 -0.34
CA ALA A 463 -21.37 0.61 -1.03
C ALA A 463 -21.06 0.90 -2.50
N TYR A 464 -19.84 1.32 -2.81
CA TYR A 464 -19.42 1.52 -4.18
C TYR A 464 -19.62 0.25 -5.02
N HIS A 465 -19.13 -0.89 -4.55
CA HIS A 465 -19.29 -2.15 -5.26
C HIS A 465 -20.74 -2.65 -5.26
N ASP A 466 -21.47 -2.52 -4.16
CA ASP A 466 -22.85 -2.98 -4.04
C ASP A 466 -23.80 -2.18 -4.94
N ILE A 467 -23.74 -0.84 -4.86
CA ILE A 467 -24.67 0.06 -5.54
C ILE A 467 -24.34 0.17 -7.03
N ILE A 468 -23.08 0.41 -7.39
CA ILE A 468 -22.70 0.50 -8.81
C ILE A 468 -22.80 -0.88 -9.48
N GLY A 469 -22.50 -1.94 -8.73
CA GLY A 469 -22.73 -3.32 -9.17
C GLY A 469 -24.21 -3.58 -9.46
N SER A 470 -25.11 -3.11 -8.60
CA SER A 470 -26.56 -3.30 -8.80
C SER A 470 -27.10 -2.55 -10.02
N VAL A 471 -26.55 -1.37 -10.34
CA VAL A 471 -26.83 -0.69 -11.62
C VAL A 471 -26.43 -1.56 -12.80
N THR A 472 -25.24 -2.17 -12.74
CA THR A 472 -24.74 -2.98 -13.85
C THR A 472 -25.50 -4.29 -14.01
N LEU A 473 -25.98 -4.86 -12.90
CA LEU A 473 -26.76 -6.10 -12.88
C LEU A 473 -28.27 -5.90 -13.10
N GLY A 474 -28.76 -4.68 -13.06
CA GLY A 474 -30.20 -4.39 -13.07
C GLY A 474 -30.93 -4.93 -11.83
N THR A 475 -30.26 -4.94 -10.67
CA THR A 475 -30.80 -5.48 -9.40
C THR A 475 -30.86 -4.42 -8.29
N LYS A 476 -31.48 -4.76 -7.15
CA LYS A 476 -31.36 -3.97 -5.91
C LYS A 476 -29.96 -4.17 -5.30
N PRO A 477 -29.39 -3.16 -4.62
CA PRO A 477 -28.25 -3.34 -3.73
C PRO A 477 -28.54 -4.42 -2.67
N LEU A 478 -27.51 -5.14 -2.24
CA LEU A 478 -27.62 -6.17 -1.22
C LEU A 478 -27.99 -5.61 0.16
N ILE A 479 -27.65 -4.35 0.43
CA ILE A 479 -28.02 -3.62 1.65
C ILE A 479 -28.63 -2.26 1.26
N CYS A 480 -29.76 -1.90 1.89
CA CYS A 480 -30.37 -0.58 1.72
C CYS A 480 -29.32 0.53 2.01
N PRO A 481 -29.06 1.49 1.10
CA PRO A 481 -28.01 2.50 1.24
C PRO A 481 -28.15 3.46 2.43
N ASP A 482 -29.26 3.43 3.16
CA ASP A 482 -29.50 4.23 4.38
C ASP A 482 -28.37 4.10 5.41
N TYR A 483 -27.59 3.01 5.34
CA TYR A 483 -26.45 2.88 6.24
C TYR A 483 -25.33 3.90 6.01
N LEU A 484 -25.36 4.68 4.93
CA LEU A 484 -24.35 5.69 4.62
C LEU A 484 -24.67 7.09 5.15
N MET A 485 -25.93 7.41 5.47
CA MET A 485 -26.41 8.79 5.66
C MET A 485 -25.61 9.62 6.68
N ASP A 486 -25.02 8.98 7.69
CA ASP A 486 -24.24 9.67 8.75
C ASP A 486 -22.73 9.73 8.45
N ILE A 487 -22.28 9.16 7.34
CA ILE A 487 -20.86 9.01 6.99
C ILE A 487 -20.55 9.51 5.57
N THR A 488 -21.46 10.31 5.00
CA THR A 488 -21.35 10.85 3.64
C THR A 488 -20.48 12.11 3.54
N HIS A 489 -20.22 12.76 4.67
CA HIS A 489 -19.40 13.97 4.76
C HIS A 489 -17.88 13.69 4.80
N GLU A 490 -17.48 12.42 4.91
CA GLU A 490 -16.08 12.04 4.96
C GLU A 490 -15.46 12.01 3.56
N PHE A 491 -14.26 12.58 3.46
CA PHE A 491 -13.45 12.51 2.26
C PHE A 491 -12.77 11.14 2.18
N ASP A 492 -12.85 10.50 1.02
CA ASP A 492 -11.93 9.44 0.67
C ASP A 492 -11.40 9.60 -0.75
N THR A 493 -10.26 9.01 -0.98
CA THR A 493 -9.47 9.09 -2.20
C THR A 493 -10.07 8.33 -3.39
N TYR A 494 -11.12 7.54 -3.17
CA TYR A 494 -11.76 6.74 -4.20
C TYR A 494 -13.00 7.45 -4.73
N LEU A 495 -13.96 7.80 -3.87
CA LEU A 495 -15.19 8.51 -4.24
C LEU A 495 -15.10 10.03 -4.03
N GLY A 496 -14.02 10.54 -3.45
CA GLY A 496 -13.93 11.96 -3.06
C GLY A 496 -14.96 12.27 -1.99
N VAL A 497 -16.03 12.94 -2.43
CA VAL A 497 -17.20 13.35 -1.63
C VAL A 497 -18.52 12.80 -2.20
N ALA A 498 -18.46 11.85 -3.12
CA ALA A 498 -19.62 11.34 -3.84
C ALA A 498 -20.46 10.32 -3.04
N SER A 499 -20.12 10.04 -1.79
CA SER A 499 -20.80 9.03 -0.95
C SER A 499 -22.31 9.27 -0.82
N GLN A 500 -22.75 10.53 -0.71
CA GLN A 500 -24.18 10.88 -0.72
C GLN A 500 -24.83 10.61 -2.08
N ILE A 501 -24.09 10.81 -3.18
CA ILE A 501 -24.59 10.55 -4.53
C ILE A 501 -24.82 9.04 -4.75
N LEU A 502 -23.96 8.18 -4.19
CA LEU A 502 -24.19 6.73 -4.23
C LEU A 502 -25.52 6.34 -3.57
N VAL A 503 -25.91 6.99 -2.47
CA VAL A 503 -27.22 6.75 -1.83
C VAL A 503 -28.35 7.02 -2.82
N TYR A 504 -28.27 8.13 -3.57
CA TYR A 504 -29.29 8.48 -4.56
C TYR A 504 -29.31 7.51 -5.74
N ILE A 505 -28.14 7.08 -6.25
CA ILE A 505 -28.06 6.03 -7.28
C ILE A 505 -28.73 4.75 -6.78
N GLY A 506 -28.43 4.33 -5.55
CA GLY A 506 -29.05 3.16 -4.94
C GLY A 506 -30.57 3.32 -4.83
N GLN A 507 -31.07 4.48 -4.39
CA GLN A 507 -32.50 4.77 -4.36
C GLN A 507 -33.16 4.67 -5.74
N THR A 508 -32.50 5.19 -6.79
CA THR A 508 -32.99 5.05 -8.17
C THR A 508 -33.16 3.59 -8.59
N THR A 509 -32.26 2.68 -8.19
CA THR A 509 -32.39 1.25 -8.53
C THR A 509 -33.65 0.60 -7.93
N TYR A 510 -34.16 1.11 -6.81
CA TYR A 510 -35.40 0.61 -6.21
C TYR A 510 -36.65 1.08 -6.96
N LEU A 511 -36.60 2.21 -7.66
CA LEU A 511 -37.73 2.74 -8.44
C LEU A 511 -37.97 1.95 -9.73
N ASN A 512 -36.98 1.17 -10.18
CA ASN A 512 -37.02 0.40 -11.41
C ASN A 512 -37.71 -0.98 -11.26
N LEU A 513 -38.01 -1.44 -10.04
CA LEU A 513 -38.49 -2.81 -9.81
C LEU A 513 -39.97 -2.82 -9.44
N SER A 514 -40.75 -3.67 -10.13
CA SER A 514 -42.21 -3.75 -10.07
C SER A 514 -42.76 -3.79 -8.64
N THR A 515 -43.94 -3.19 -8.46
CA THR A 515 -44.72 -3.01 -7.21
C THR A 515 -45.14 -4.29 -6.47
N THR A 516 -44.59 -5.46 -6.81
CA THR A 516 -44.92 -6.76 -6.22
C THR A 516 -44.13 -7.12 -4.95
N ASP A 517 -43.07 -6.39 -4.60
CA ASP A 517 -42.31 -6.63 -3.37
C ASP A 517 -42.76 -5.69 -2.23
N VAL A 518 -43.99 -5.89 -1.74
CA VAL A 518 -44.43 -5.28 -0.48
C VAL A 518 -44.03 -6.20 0.66
N GLU A 519 -42.79 -6.08 1.15
CA GLU A 519 -42.44 -6.57 2.49
C GLU A 519 -41.65 -5.54 3.31
N ILE A 520 -42.34 -5.06 4.35
CA ILE A 520 -41.88 -4.71 5.69
C ILE A 520 -40.99 -3.45 5.82
N GLY A 521 -41.65 -2.31 6.09
CA GLY A 521 -41.22 -1.39 7.15
C GLY A 521 -40.26 -0.25 6.82
N LEU A 522 -39.95 0.03 5.55
CA LEU A 522 -39.13 1.17 5.14
C LEU A 522 -40.00 2.28 4.51
N ARG A 523 -39.58 3.54 4.65
CA ARG A 523 -40.32 4.80 4.34
C ARG A 523 -41.14 4.75 3.03
N PRO A 524 -42.25 5.51 2.89
CA PRO A 524 -43.02 5.55 1.64
C PRO A 524 -42.09 5.89 0.48
N TRP A 525 -42.11 5.03 -0.54
CA TRP A 525 -41.22 5.09 -1.71
C TRP A 525 -41.20 6.50 -2.32
N ARG A 526 -39.99 7.01 -2.59
CA ARG A 526 -39.75 8.36 -3.13
C ARG A 526 -40.12 8.41 -4.61
N SER A 527 -40.73 9.49 -5.09
CA SER A 527 -40.96 9.67 -6.53
C SER A 527 -39.66 9.96 -7.28
N TYR A 528 -39.63 9.70 -8.59
CA TYR A 528 -38.51 10.09 -9.47
C TYR A 528 -38.14 11.59 -9.32
N LEU A 529 -39.16 12.46 -9.22
CA LEU A 529 -38.99 13.90 -9.00
C LEU A 529 -38.35 14.23 -7.64
N SER A 530 -38.67 13.46 -6.59
CA SER A 530 -38.05 13.66 -5.28
C SER A 530 -36.56 13.35 -5.31
N VAL A 531 -36.16 12.28 -6.00
CA VAL A 531 -34.74 11.90 -6.14
C VAL A 531 -34.01 12.90 -7.05
N GLU A 532 -34.64 13.33 -8.14
CA GLU A 532 -34.11 14.38 -9.02
C GLU A 532 -33.77 15.66 -8.23
N ASN A 533 -34.73 16.18 -7.46
CA ASN A 533 -34.55 17.40 -6.67
C ASN A 533 -33.42 17.27 -5.64
N GLU A 534 -33.23 16.11 -5.02
CA GLU A 534 -32.15 15.88 -4.05
C GLU A 534 -30.78 15.82 -4.72
N ILE A 535 -30.68 15.19 -5.90
CA ILE A 535 -29.42 15.19 -6.67
C ILE A 535 -29.13 16.61 -7.18
N GLU A 536 -30.14 17.33 -7.67
CA GLU A 536 -30.00 18.70 -8.18
C GLU A 536 -29.58 19.68 -7.08
N SER A 537 -30.18 19.59 -5.90
CA SER A 537 -29.88 20.46 -4.75
C SER A 537 -28.62 20.08 -3.98
N TRP A 538 -28.02 18.91 -4.28
CA TRP A 538 -26.76 18.51 -3.65
C TRP A 538 -25.66 19.54 -3.95
N THR A 539 -24.92 19.90 -2.91
CA THR A 539 -23.78 20.81 -3.00
C THR A 539 -22.51 20.12 -2.52
N CYS A 540 -21.41 20.38 -3.22
CA CYS A 540 -20.12 19.86 -2.83
C CYS A 540 -19.68 20.48 -1.49
N PRO A 541 -19.18 19.68 -0.52
CA PRO A 541 -18.71 20.20 0.76
C PRO A 541 -17.65 21.30 0.61
N ALA A 542 -17.72 22.32 1.47
CA ALA A 542 -16.76 23.42 1.47
C ALA A 542 -15.33 22.91 1.80
N GLY A 543 -14.33 23.46 1.13
CA GLY A 543 -12.93 23.07 1.32
C GLY A 543 -12.49 21.81 0.57
N THR A 544 -13.36 21.20 -0.25
CA THR A 544 -13.01 20.04 -1.08
C THR A 544 -11.96 20.44 -2.14
N PRO A 545 -10.87 19.67 -2.33
CA PRO A 545 -9.91 19.89 -3.42
C PRO A 545 -10.56 19.83 -4.81
N SER A 546 -10.10 20.66 -5.76
CA SER A 546 -10.69 20.79 -7.09
C SER A 546 -10.86 19.45 -7.83
N THR A 547 -9.87 18.56 -7.75
CA THR A 547 -9.95 17.23 -8.37
C THR A 547 -11.09 16.38 -7.80
N PHE A 548 -11.29 16.40 -6.48
CA PHE A 548 -12.38 15.65 -5.84
C PHE A 548 -13.75 16.30 -6.06
N GLN A 549 -13.81 17.63 -6.21
CA GLN A 549 -15.03 18.31 -6.66
C GLN A 549 -15.42 17.83 -8.06
N ALA A 550 -14.47 17.80 -8.99
CA ALA A 550 -14.70 17.34 -10.36
C ALA A 550 -15.21 15.88 -10.41
N VAL A 551 -14.60 14.98 -9.63
CA VAL A 551 -15.08 13.59 -9.48
C VAL A 551 -16.52 13.55 -8.95
N ALA A 552 -16.82 14.30 -7.89
CA ALA A 552 -18.16 14.27 -7.30
C ALA A 552 -19.23 14.85 -8.24
N HIS A 553 -18.90 15.88 -9.00
CA HIS A 553 -19.78 16.42 -10.03
C HIS A 553 -19.97 15.44 -11.20
N ALA A 554 -18.94 14.67 -11.57
CA ALA A 554 -19.09 13.59 -12.55
C ALA A 554 -20.04 12.48 -12.04
N TYR A 555 -19.92 12.07 -10.78
CA TYR A 555 -20.84 11.11 -10.16
C TYR A 555 -22.27 11.65 -10.08
N ARG A 556 -22.45 12.92 -9.70
CA ARG A 556 -23.76 13.58 -9.66
C ARG A 556 -24.41 13.58 -11.04
N GLY A 557 -23.64 13.91 -12.08
CA GLY A 557 -24.10 13.87 -13.45
C GLY A 557 -24.50 12.46 -13.89
N ALA A 558 -23.68 11.45 -13.58
CA ALA A 558 -23.99 10.05 -13.84
C ALA A 558 -25.26 9.57 -13.12
N ALA A 559 -25.50 10.01 -11.88
CA ALA A 559 -26.72 9.70 -11.14
C ALA A 559 -27.97 10.28 -11.82
N LEU A 560 -27.91 11.53 -12.28
CA LEU A 560 -29.00 12.15 -13.05
C LEU A 560 -29.23 11.45 -14.39
N ILE A 561 -28.16 11.13 -15.12
CA ILE A 561 -28.24 10.36 -16.38
C ILE A 561 -28.93 9.03 -16.13
N TYR A 562 -28.51 8.29 -15.11
CA TYR A 562 -29.14 7.01 -14.75
C TYR A 562 -30.62 7.18 -14.40
N LEU A 563 -30.98 8.16 -13.55
CA LEU A 563 -32.36 8.46 -13.19
C LEU A 563 -33.23 8.78 -14.41
N TYR A 564 -32.75 9.66 -15.29
CA TYR A 564 -33.48 10.05 -16.50
C TYR A 564 -33.64 8.91 -17.48
N ARG A 565 -32.68 8.00 -17.56
CA ARG A 565 -32.81 6.80 -18.38
C ARG A 565 -33.87 5.85 -17.83
N GLN A 566 -33.94 5.68 -16.51
CA GLN A 566 -35.02 4.91 -15.89
C GLN A 566 -36.39 5.55 -16.14
N MET A 567 -36.50 6.87 -16.01
CA MET A 567 -37.72 7.61 -16.36
C MET A 567 -38.08 7.40 -17.83
N ARG A 568 -37.12 7.54 -18.76
CA ARG A 568 -37.32 7.33 -20.20
C ARG A 568 -37.85 5.93 -20.51
N HIS A 569 -37.23 4.89 -19.94
CA HIS A 569 -37.66 3.51 -20.13
C HIS A 569 -39.10 3.29 -19.67
N HIS A 570 -39.50 3.85 -18.52
CA HIS A 570 -40.87 3.77 -18.03
C HIS A 570 -41.87 4.53 -18.93
N LEU A 571 -41.49 5.72 -19.39
CA LEU A 571 -42.30 6.53 -20.32
C LEU A 571 -42.54 5.83 -21.66
N GLU A 572 -41.57 5.05 -22.12
CA GLU A 572 -41.64 4.28 -23.37
C GLU A 572 -42.44 2.97 -23.21
N ALA A 573 -42.46 2.39 -22.00
CA ALA A 573 -43.07 1.09 -21.71
C ALA A 573 -44.57 1.14 -21.36
N ASP A 574 -45.09 2.19 -20.72
CA ASP A 574 -46.48 2.23 -20.25
C ASP A 574 -47.12 3.62 -20.40
N THR A 575 -48.17 3.73 -21.22
CA THR A 575 -48.87 5.00 -21.50
C THR A 575 -49.95 5.36 -20.48
N ASN A 576 -50.30 4.47 -19.53
CA ASN A 576 -51.50 4.64 -18.68
C ASN A 576 -51.30 4.51 -17.15
N LEU A 577 -50.07 4.42 -16.64
CA LEU A 577 -49.78 4.42 -15.20
C LEU A 577 -49.04 5.70 -14.77
N PHE A 578 -49.68 6.85 -15.02
CA PHE A 578 -49.14 8.17 -14.70
C PHE A 578 -49.86 8.81 -13.53
N LEU A 579 -49.18 8.93 -12.39
CA LEU A 579 -49.55 9.87 -11.32
C LEU A 579 -48.37 10.66 -10.74
N GLU A 580 -47.11 10.48 -11.19
CA GLU A 580 -45.96 11.13 -10.51
C GLU A 580 -44.87 11.78 -11.40
N CYS A 581 -44.92 11.66 -12.74
CA CYS A 581 -43.94 12.31 -13.61
C CYS A 581 -44.62 13.35 -14.52
N GLU A 582 -44.56 14.64 -14.18
CA GLU A 582 -45.15 15.72 -15.00
C GLU A 582 -44.25 16.14 -16.19
N THR A 583 -43.08 15.52 -16.38
CA THR A 583 -42.08 15.95 -17.36
C THR A 583 -42.29 15.27 -18.73
N PRO A 584 -42.53 16.01 -19.83
CA PRO A 584 -42.63 15.44 -21.18
C PRO A 584 -41.32 14.77 -21.64
N LEU A 585 -41.42 13.73 -22.47
CA LEU A 585 -40.26 12.97 -23.00
C LEU A 585 -39.23 13.88 -23.71
N ASN A 586 -39.67 14.89 -24.47
CA ASN A 586 -38.78 15.85 -25.12
C ASN A 586 -38.00 16.71 -24.10
N THR A 587 -38.65 17.10 -23.01
CA THR A 587 -38.00 17.84 -21.92
C THR A 587 -36.98 16.97 -21.20
N LEU A 588 -37.29 15.69 -20.99
CA LEU A 588 -36.37 14.71 -20.39
C LEU A 588 -35.13 14.49 -21.29
N ASN A 589 -35.31 14.35 -22.60
CA ASN A 589 -34.21 14.20 -23.56
C ASN A 589 -33.31 15.45 -23.60
N GLY A 590 -33.90 16.65 -23.48
CA GLY A 590 -33.13 17.90 -23.37
C GLY A 590 -32.32 17.99 -22.07
N LYS A 591 -32.92 17.61 -20.93
CA LYS A 591 -32.22 17.49 -19.65
C LYS A 591 -31.05 16.50 -19.73
N LEU A 592 -31.28 15.33 -20.34
CA LEU A 592 -30.27 14.29 -20.51
C LEU A 592 -29.05 14.79 -21.28
N HIS A 593 -29.26 15.46 -22.42
CA HIS A 593 -28.17 16.03 -23.22
C HIS A 593 -27.31 17.03 -22.42
N MET A 594 -27.97 17.94 -21.71
CA MET A 594 -27.29 18.95 -20.89
C MET A 594 -26.49 18.29 -19.75
N VAL A 595 -27.04 17.27 -19.09
CA VAL A 595 -26.33 16.57 -18.02
C VAL A 595 -25.15 15.77 -18.56
N VAL A 596 -25.26 15.13 -19.73
CA VAL A 596 -24.13 14.43 -20.38
C VAL A 596 -22.99 15.40 -20.64
N GLU A 597 -23.26 16.57 -21.21
CA GLU A 597 -22.23 17.59 -21.48
C GLU A 597 -21.53 18.05 -20.19
N ASN A 598 -22.29 18.43 -19.17
CA ASN A 598 -21.75 18.83 -17.86
C ASN A 598 -20.95 17.71 -17.17
N THR A 599 -21.35 16.45 -17.37
CA THR A 599 -20.65 15.28 -16.82
C THR A 599 -19.30 15.10 -17.48
N LEU A 600 -19.23 15.20 -18.81
CA LEU A 600 -17.97 15.10 -19.56
C LEU A 600 -17.04 16.28 -19.24
N ASP A 601 -17.57 17.50 -19.06
CA ASP A 601 -16.79 18.65 -18.61
C ASP A 601 -16.17 18.43 -17.23
N SER A 602 -16.95 17.87 -16.29
CA SER A 602 -16.47 17.53 -14.95
C SER A 602 -15.38 16.45 -15.01
N ILE A 603 -15.56 15.43 -15.86
CA ILE A 603 -14.54 14.40 -16.10
C ILE A 603 -13.26 15.02 -16.69
N GLY A 604 -13.39 15.96 -17.63
CA GLY A 604 -12.26 16.66 -18.26
C GLY A 604 -11.42 17.49 -17.29
N GLN A 605 -12.01 17.94 -16.17
CA GLN A 605 -11.30 18.64 -15.10
C GLN A 605 -10.46 17.71 -14.20
N VAL A 606 -10.68 16.39 -14.27
CA VAL A 606 -9.85 15.42 -13.55
C VAL A 606 -8.57 15.15 -14.36
N PRO A 607 -7.38 15.51 -13.84
CA PRO A 607 -6.13 15.35 -14.58
C PRO A 607 -5.91 13.91 -15.01
N GLU A 608 -5.42 13.73 -16.23
CA GLU A 608 -4.97 12.41 -16.70
C GLU A 608 -3.82 11.93 -15.81
N ASN A 609 -3.85 10.65 -15.45
CA ASN A 609 -2.90 10.01 -14.55
C ASN A 609 -3.02 10.39 -13.07
N ASP A 610 -3.95 11.25 -12.67
CA ASP A 610 -4.28 11.44 -11.25
C ASP A 610 -4.80 10.13 -10.64
N VAL A 611 -4.68 9.98 -9.32
CA VAL A 611 -5.17 8.80 -8.62
C VAL A 611 -6.68 8.68 -8.74
N SER A 612 -7.38 9.82 -8.66
CA SER A 612 -8.84 9.95 -8.70
C SER A 612 -9.46 9.50 -10.03
N GLU A 613 -8.64 9.36 -11.08
CA GLU A 613 -9.07 8.77 -12.35
C GLU A 613 -9.58 7.32 -12.17
N SER A 614 -9.19 6.60 -11.11
CA SER A 614 -9.66 5.23 -10.81
C SER A 614 -11.17 5.11 -10.77
N SER A 615 -11.85 6.12 -10.24
CA SER A 615 -13.27 6.04 -9.94
C SER A 615 -14.13 6.56 -11.07
N LEU A 616 -13.55 6.95 -12.20
CA LEU A 616 -14.29 7.55 -13.31
C LEU A 616 -14.94 6.53 -14.24
N LEU A 617 -14.68 5.22 -14.10
CA LEU A 617 -15.24 4.20 -15.01
C LEU A 617 -16.77 4.29 -15.11
N PHE A 618 -17.47 4.33 -13.97
CA PHE A 618 -18.92 4.47 -13.93
C PHE A 618 -19.43 5.75 -14.61
N PRO A 619 -19.01 6.97 -14.21
CA PRO A 619 -19.52 8.18 -14.84
C PRO A 619 -19.11 8.32 -16.32
N LEU A 620 -17.91 7.89 -16.71
CA LEU A 620 -17.49 7.82 -18.12
C LEU A 620 -18.41 6.91 -18.94
N PHE A 621 -18.70 5.71 -18.44
CA PHE A 621 -19.53 4.75 -19.14
C PHE A 621 -20.99 5.20 -19.23
N ILE A 622 -21.55 5.68 -18.13
CA ILE A 622 -22.95 6.13 -18.08
C ILE A 622 -23.18 7.34 -19.01
N ALA A 623 -22.26 8.31 -19.03
CA ALA A 623 -22.31 9.42 -19.99
C ALA A 623 -22.06 8.93 -21.42
N GLY A 624 -21.05 8.07 -21.63
CA GLY A 624 -20.74 7.47 -22.94
C GLY A 624 -21.89 6.67 -23.54
N GLY A 625 -22.75 6.08 -22.71
CA GLY A 625 -23.97 5.40 -23.15
C GLY A 625 -25.03 6.34 -23.75
N GLU A 626 -24.89 7.66 -23.59
CA GLU A 626 -25.84 8.67 -24.07
C GLU A 626 -25.20 9.72 -25.01
N VAL A 627 -23.90 9.66 -25.29
CA VAL A 627 -23.28 10.58 -26.26
C VAL A 627 -23.76 10.32 -27.68
N GLU A 628 -23.99 11.41 -28.42
CA GLU A 628 -24.40 11.36 -29.83
C GLU A 628 -23.36 11.98 -30.76
N ARG A 629 -22.55 12.92 -30.24
CA ARG A 629 -21.56 13.63 -31.04
C ARG A 629 -20.23 12.88 -31.11
N THR A 630 -19.63 12.85 -32.29
CA THR A 630 -18.36 12.16 -32.55
C THR A 630 -17.20 12.65 -31.68
N ASP A 631 -17.14 13.95 -31.37
CA ASP A 631 -16.09 14.52 -30.52
C ASP A 631 -16.21 14.06 -29.06
N GLN A 632 -17.44 13.92 -28.55
CA GLN A 632 -17.70 13.37 -27.21
C GLN A 632 -17.40 11.87 -27.15
N MET A 633 -17.73 11.11 -28.20
CA MET A 633 -17.35 9.70 -28.32
C MET A 633 -15.82 9.53 -28.27
N GLU A 634 -15.08 10.37 -29.01
CA GLU A 634 -13.61 10.34 -29.02
C GLU A 634 -13.00 10.71 -27.66
N PHE A 635 -13.61 11.67 -26.95
CA PHE A 635 -13.21 12.01 -25.59
C PHE A 635 -13.36 10.80 -24.64
N VAL A 636 -14.54 10.16 -24.63
CA VAL A 636 -14.80 8.97 -23.79
C VAL A 636 -13.85 7.83 -24.13
N ARG A 637 -13.66 7.55 -25.43
CA ARG A 637 -12.72 6.54 -25.95
C ARG A 637 -11.30 6.80 -25.45
N THR A 638 -10.81 8.03 -25.60
CA THR A 638 -9.46 8.42 -25.19
C THR A 638 -9.25 8.22 -23.69
N ARG A 639 -10.20 8.65 -22.86
CA ARG A 639 -10.11 8.51 -21.39
C ARG A 639 -10.16 7.06 -20.93
N LEU A 640 -11.04 6.23 -21.51
CA LEU A 640 -11.10 4.80 -21.21
C LEU A 640 -9.82 4.08 -21.66
N GLN A 641 -9.28 4.41 -22.83
CA GLN A 641 -8.03 3.84 -23.33
C GLN A 641 -6.83 4.22 -22.46
N ALA A 642 -6.75 5.48 -22.01
CA ALA A 642 -5.72 5.94 -21.08
C ALA A 642 -5.80 5.17 -19.75
N SER A 643 -7.01 5.05 -19.19
CA SER A 643 -7.27 4.29 -17.97
C SER A 643 -6.90 2.81 -18.11
N TYR A 644 -7.25 2.19 -19.25
CA TYR A 644 -6.90 0.81 -19.53
C TYR A 644 -5.39 0.63 -19.72
N ASN A 645 -4.72 1.53 -20.42
CA ASN A 645 -3.28 1.46 -20.64
C ASN A 645 -2.50 1.51 -19.33
N LYS A 646 -2.98 2.31 -18.37
CA LYS A 646 -2.39 2.43 -17.03
C LYS A 646 -2.67 1.22 -16.15
N ARG A 647 -3.93 0.75 -16.12
CA ARG A 647 -4.40 -0.21 -15.10
C ARG A 647 -4.49 -1.65 -15.60
N LYS A 648 -4.76 -1.84 -16.89
CA LYS A 648 -5.00 -3.14 -17.53
C LYS A 648 -6.16 -3.92 -16.89
N PHE A 649 -7.19 -3.24 -16.39
CA PHE A 649 -8.34 -3.92 -15.81
C PHE A 649 -9.31 -4.34 -16.93
N ARG A 650 -9.82 -5.57 -16.84
CA ARG A 650 -10.71 -6.14 -17.85
C ARG A 650 -12.07 -5.44 -17.94
N ASN A 651 -12.58 -4.91 -16.83
CA ASN A 651 -13.82 -4.14 -16.81
C ASN A 651 -13.73 -2.85 -17.64
N ILE A 652 -12.58 -2.16 -17.66
CA ILE A 652 -12.37 -0.93 -18.45
C ILE A 652 -12.37 -1.26 -19.95
N SER A 653 -11.66 -2.31 -20.37
CA SER A 653 -11.69 -2.73 -21.78
C SER A 653 -13.08 -3.19 -22.20
N ARG A 654 -13.77 -3.95 -21.34
CA ARG A 654 -15.13 -4.40 -21.62
C ARG A 654 -16.12 -3.24 -21.72
N ALA A 655 -16.00 -2.23 -20.86
CA ALA A 655 -16.81 -1.02 -20.93
C ALA A 655 -16.62 -0.29 -22.27
N LEU A 656 -15.37 -0.17 -22.74
CA LEU A 656 -15.09 0.43 -24.04
C LEU A 656 -15.69 -0.39 -25.19
N GLU A 657 -15.55 -1.71 -25.18
CA GLU A 657 -16.15 -2.61 -26.19
C GLU A 657 -17.67 -2.43 -26.29
N VAL A 658 -18.35 -2.39 -25.15
CA VAL A 658 -19.81 -2.20 -25.10
C VAL A 658 -20.21 -0.85 -25.69
N LEU A 659 -19.45 0.22 -25.41
CA LEU A 659 -19.73 1.54 -25.97
C LEU A 659 -19.49 1.61 -27.47
N GLU A 660 -18.40 1.01 -27.99
CA GLU A 660 -18.14 0.95 -29.43
C GLU A 660 -19.25 0.21 -30.18
N GLU A 661 -19.70 -0.92 -29.63
CA GLU A 661 -20.81 -1.68 -30.20
C GLU A 661 -22.11 -0.89 -30.17
N LEU A 662 -22.41 -0.22 -29.04
CA LEU A 662 -23.58 0.65 -28.90
C LEU A 662 -23.56 1.80 -29.91
N TRP A 663 -22.43 2.52 -30.04
CA TRP A 663 -22.30 3.64 -30.95
C TRP A 663 -22.44 3.21 -32.41
N ALA A 664 -21.83 2.09 -32.79
CA ALA A 664 -21.98 1.52 -34.13
C ALA A 664 -23.42 1.12 -34.42
N TYR A 665 -24.10 0.48 -33.46
CA TYR A 665 -25.48 0.04 -33.64
C TYR A 665 -26.44 1.23 -33.76
N ARG A 666 -26.27 2.27 -32.95
CA ARG A 666 -27.07 3.50 -33.02
C ARG A 666 -26.90 4.21 -34.37
N GLN A 667 -25.67 4.35 -34.86
CA GLN A 667 -25.42 4.91 -36.19
C GLN A 667 -26.15 4.16 -37.31
N ILE A 668 -26.24 2.83 -37.22
CA ILE A 668 -26.99 2.02 -38.19
C ILE A 668 -28.51 2.26 -38.05
N GLN A 669 -29.03 2.32 -36.82
CA GLN A 669 -30.46 2.53 -36.58
C GLN A 669 -30.93 3.94 -36.97
N ASP A 670 -30.10 4.96 -36.80
CA ASP A 670 -30.41 6.33 -37.23
C ASP A 670 -30.62 6.42 -38.76
N VAL A 671 -29.98 5.52 -39.53
CA VAL A 671 -30.18 5.39 -40.99
C VAL A 671 -31.41 4.55 -41.33
N LEU A 672 -31.69 3.50 -40.56
CA LEU A 672 -32.74 2.52 -40.85
C LEU A 672 -34.11 2.86 -40.23
N GLY A 673 -34.17 3.81 -39.29
CA GLY A 673 -35.41 4.25 -38.63
C GLY A 673 -35.99 3.26 -37.62
N GLY A 674 -35.15 2.45 -36.95
CA GLY A 674 -35.59 1.47 -35.96
C GLY A 674 -35.41 1.91 -34.50
N ASN A 675 -35.69 1.01 -33.55
CA ASN A 675 -35.55 1.28 -32.12
C ASN A 675 -34.09 1.52 -31.76
N ARG A 676 -33.85 2.59 -30.99
CA ARG A 676 -32.52 2.95 -30.51
C ARG A 676 -32.12 2.02 -29.36
N PRO A 677 -31.03 1.23 -29.47
CA PRO A 677 -30.64 0.29 -28.43
C PRO A 677 -30.09 1.01 -27.18
N ASP A 678 -30.24 0.34 -26.04
CA ASP A 678 -29.58 0.66 -24.79
C ASP A 678 -28.29 -0.19 -24.62
N TRP A 679 -27.31 0.28 -23.84
CA TRP A 679 -26.14 -0.54 -23.53
C TRP A 679 -26.53 -1.83 -22.80
N GLU A 680 -27.63 -1.83 -22.05
CA GLU A 680 -28.14 -3.04 -21.41
C GLU A 680 -28.46 -4.14 -22.44
N ASP A 681 -28.92 -3.77 -23.63
CA ASP A 681 -29.22 -4.72 -24.71
C ASP A 681 -27.94 -5.35 -25.26
N ILE A 682 -26.87 -4.56 -25.39
CA ILE A 682 -25.54 -5.02 -25.79
C ILE A 682 -24.96 -5.98 -24.74
N VAL A 683 -25.09 -5.65 -23.45
CA VAL A 683 -24.61 -6.51 -22.37
C VAL A 683 -25.41 -7.82 -22.30
N LYS A 684 -26.75 -7.77 -22.39
CA LYS A 684 -27.63 -8.95 -22.35
C LYS A 684 -27.45 -9.88 -23.55
N SER A 685 -27.04 -9.36 -24.71
CA SER A 685 -26.79 -10.15 -25.92
C SER A 685 -25.40 -10.79 -25.95
N SER A 686 -24.49 -10.39 -25.06
CA SER A 686 -23.14 -10.94 -24.93
C SER A 686 -23.04 -11.94 -23.77
N SER A 687 -22.18 -12.95 -23.93
CA SER A 687 -21.82 -13.87 -22.83
C SER A 687 -20.79 -13.29 -21.86
N ASP A 688 -20.15 -12.16 -22.20
CA ASP A 688 -19.17 -11.50 -21.34
C ASP A 688 -19.83 -10.34 -20.56
N PRO A 689 -19.98 -10.46 -19.23
CA PRO A 689 -20.70 -9.47 -18.46
C PRO A 689 -19.87 -8.19 -18.26
N LEU A 690 -20.53 -7.12 -17.86
CA LEU A 690 -19.91 -5.84 -17.53
C LEU A 690 -19.99 -5.60 -16.02
N LEU A 691 -18.96 -4.97 -15.46
CA LEU A 691 -18.98 -4.38 -14.10
C LEU A 691 -18.43 -2.97 -14.20
N LEU A 692 -19.17 -2.00 -13.65
CA LEU A 692 -18.74 -0.60 -13.63
C LEU A 692 -18.07 -0.19 -12.31
N THR A 693 -17.91 -1.15 -11.40
CA THR A 693 -17.20 -1.03 -10.13
C THR A 693 -15.71 -1.25 -10.30
#